data_AF-A0A966S103-F1
#
_entry.id   AF-A0A966S103-F1
#
_cell.length_a   1.000
_cell.length_b   1.000
_cell.length_c   1.000
_cell.angle_alpha   90.00
_cell.angle_beta   90.00
_cell.angle_gamma   90.00
#
_symmetry.space_group_name_H-M   'P 1'
#
loop_
_entity.id
_entity.type
_entity.pdbx_description
1 polymer ?
#
loop_
_entity_poly.entity_id
_entity_poly.type
_entity_poly.pdbx_seq_one_letter_code
_entity_poly.pdbx_strand_id
1 'polypeptide(L)'
;MDENQPQDTESLLDAVDILADVADIDLSSQESVEKAGSKAVALKQKFLVIHNYLKDVNRSQDVDQKLAKGVQSIIQLASEAANKLDRVLQQQGIKGERFSSSKEFTDLIGFYKDTLKKRFEESLEKEEAWYKEWVDEDFDPVDIQRKGLRDLEIVTKDKHYELFFLTKEDGTRFYNKSLLRHLRLVADFETLLLSQNEEDPIVRMERIKDRLTSKIARSIKESTRDLFQKWLRLASRRDQERIVRLFYQAYIALTFAAEPIHLIEEGAKKSCLSYFSDFQNYLRELLFDMGYGRLIDNPPDETDRFSNYFLELVHALCFAIFSQKFDYDRALSYIYQLIGKELKNQGKNSLDPSHLATYHQIMEIHEVLGKELNKHPSGPLFKVIEIFQQLEEHTVFDPYMMRNLGSKFFDFKIQKLTGSVYLLPCPTFQTQIDQAQSIPEYEGVLRNFVKNNEKVLWVNLQDRTSIEEFARCRELEKISINAEFQSVLSLLTLPVSTTFYMQSEDYLKLHDKKQFKKVFLDQLMSGIDCGYYYPKELHLNREVYEKIIHEVELIAFKEKKELTRKNRLDWIEMVYLFLILKSMELIKPQHIVFISKDGVDVGAVTMAAMYALIKMLDPQSKWKEGEKELFVSMHFLPALMERERIVDLHRLNRTISAISVLASSIELKGGKFEGIEKVFSPTFLKELKLISDRHP
;
A
#
# COMPACT_ATOMS: atom_id res chain seq x y z
N MET A 1 -29.34 -27.47 -31.38
CA MET A 1 -30.15 -26.72 -30.40
C MET A 1 -30.10 -27.52 -29.12
N ASP A 2 -29.13 -27.19 -28.27
CA ASP A 2 -29.12 -27.51 -26.85
C ASP A 2 -28.34 -26.36 -26.22
N GLU A 3 -29.09 -25.35 -25.78
CA GLU A 3 -28.61 -24.22 -24.99
C GLU A 3 -28.61 -24.67 -23.52
N ASN A 4 -27.44 -24.98 -22.99
CA ASN A 4 -27.15 -24.88 -21.57
C ASN A 4 -25.79 -24.20 -21.45
N GLN A 5 -25.79 -22.88 -21.62
CA GLN A 5 -24.74 -22.04 -21.07
C GLN A 5 -24.94 -21.99 -19.54
N PRO A 6 -23.88 -22.10 -18.72
CA PRO A 6 -23.99 -21.81 -17.30
C PRO A 6 -24.38 -20.34 -17.15
N GLN A 7 -25.55 -20.08 -16.54
CA GLN A 7 -25.89 -18.75 -16.05
C GLN A 7 -24.83 -18.36 -15.02
N ASP A 8 -24.26 -17.16 -15.14
CA ASP A 8 -23.45 -16.53 -14.10
C ASP A 8 -24.19 -16.64 -12.76
N THR A 9 -23.72 -17.51 -11.86
CA THR A 9 -24.25 -17.59 -10.51
C THR A 9 -23.71 -16.39 -9.75
N GLU A 10 -24.51 -15.33 -9.72
CA GLU A 10 -24.26 -14.12 -8.96
C GLU A 10 -23.92 -14.48 -7.50
N SER A 11 -22.85 -13.91 -6.95
CA SER A 11 -22.34 -14.34 -5.65
C SER A 11 -23.20 -13.80 -4.51
N LEU A 12 -23.22 -14.51 -3.39
CA LEU A 12 -23.90 -14.06 -2.18
C LEU A 12 -23.27 -12.79 -1.58
N LEU A 13 -21.98 -12.56 -1.81
CA LEU A 13 -21.30 -11.32 -1.44
C LEU A 13 -21.86 -10.14 -2.24
N ASP A 14 -22.07 -10.30 -3.55
CA ASP A 14 -22.72 -9.27 -4.39
C ASP A 14 -24.14 -8.95 -3.90
N ALA A 15 -24.83 -9.94 -3.32
CA ALA A 15 -26.13 -9.73 -2.70
C ALA A 15 -26.02 -8.92 -1.41
N VAL A 16 -25.06 -9.23 -0.54
CA VAL A 16 -24.83 -8.52 0.74
C VAL A 16 -24.35 -7.09 0.52
N ASP A 17 -23.43 -6.85 -0.42
CA ASP A 17 -22.94 -5.52 -0.77
C ASP A 17 -24.09 -4.61 -1.24
N ILE A 18 -24.97 -5.12 -2.11
CA ILE A 18 -26.14 -4.38 -2.57
C ILE A 18 -27.14 -4.12 -1.43
N LEU A 19 -27.28 -5.03 -0.46
CA LEU A 19 -28.09 -4.76 0.73
C LEU A 19 -27.50 -3.62 1.58
N ALA A 20 -26.18 -3.64 1.82
CA ALA A 20 -25.50 -2.62 2.61
C ALA A 20 -25.58 -1.24 1.95
N ASP A 21 -25.29 -1.15 0.65
CA ASP A 21 -25.42 0.05 -0.17
C ASP A 21 -26.82 0.69 -0.05
N VAL A 22 -27.84 -0.15 -0.04
CA VAL A 22 -29.25 0.29 0.02
C VAL A 22 -29.63 0.67 1.44
N ALA A 23 -29.14 -0.03 2.46
CA ALA A 23 -29.38 0.32 3.86
C ALA A 23 -28.80 1.72 4.20
N ASP A 24 -27.67 2.09 3.59
CA ASP A 24 -26.94 3.34 3.83
C ASP A 24 -27.45 4.56 3.03
N ILE A 25 -28.51 4.43 2.22
CA ILE A 25 -29.06 5.56 1.43
C ILE A 25 -29.37 6.78 2.32
N ASP A 26 -28.84 7.94 1.97
CA ASP A 26 -29.19 9.18 2.66
C ASP A 26 -30.55 9.72 2.15
N LEU A 27 -31.58 9.64 3.01
CA LEU A 27 -32.95 10.09 2.69
C LEU A 27 -33.08 11.62 2.64
N SER A 28 -32.04 12.36 3.02
CA SER A 28 -32.03 13.83 2.95
C SER A 28 -31.53 14.37 1.60
N SER A 29 -30.92 13.51 0.77
CA SER A 29 -30.31 13.86 -0.52
C SER A 29 -31.19 13.41 -1.69
N GLN A 30 -31.72 14.36 -2.48
CA GLN A 30 -32.55 14.03 -3.66
C GLN A 30 -31.80 13.16 -4.69
N GLU A 31 -30.50 13.38 -4.90
CA GLU A 31 -29.68 12.58 -5.81
C GLU A 31 -29.52 11.13 -5.32
N SER A 32 -29.41 10.94 -4.01
CA SER A 32 -29.31 9.61 -3.38
C SER A 32 -30.63 8.84 -3.48
N VAL A 33 -31.75 9.55 -3.38
CA VAL A 33 -33.11 9.02 -3.53
C VAL A 33 -33.39 8.60 -4.99
N GLU A 34 -32.85 9.30 -6.00
CA GLU A 34 -32.96 8.90 -7.40
C GLU A 34 -32.12 7.65 -7.73
N LYS A 35 -30.86 7.59 -7.25
CA LYS A 35 -29.99 6.40 -7.41
C LYS A 35 -30.61 5.16 -6.74
N ALA A 36 -31.26 5.33 -5.60
CA ALA A 36 -31.97 4.25 -4.90
C ALA A 36 -33.03 3.57 -5.76
N GLY A 37 -33.75 4.34 -6.59
CA GLY A 37 -34.77 3.81 -7.51
C GLY A 37 -34.22 2.80 -8.52
N SER A 38 -33.00 3.04 -9.04
CA SER A 38 -32.32 2.10 -9.96
C SER A 38 -31.85 0.80 -9.29
N LYS A 39 -31.45 0.85 -8.01
CA LYS A 39 -31.02 -0.33 -7.24
C LYS A 39 -32.20 -1.18 -6.73
N ALA A 40 -33.41 -0.62 -6.73
CA ALA A 40 -34.61 -1.27 -6.21
C ALA A 40 -35.00 -2.56 -6.96
N VAL A 41 -34.78 -2.61 -8.28
CA VAL A 41 -35.06 -3.82 -9.10
C VAL A 41 -34.08 -4.95 -8.79
N ALA A 42 -32.81 -4.63 -8.55
CA ALA A 42 -31.78 -5.60 -8.19
C ALA A 42 -32.03 -6.22 -6.81
N LEU A 43 -32.59 -5.45 -5.85
CA LEU A 43 -32.78 -5.91 -4.47
C LEU A 43 -33.68 -7.15 -4.33
N LYS A 44 -34.76 -7.24 -5.12
CA LYS A 44 -35.67 -8.41 -5.09
C LYS A 44 -34.94 -9.69 -5.51
N GLN A 45 -34.05 -9.60 -6.50
CA GLN A 45 -33.23 -10.73 -6.91
C GLN A 45 -32.23 -11.12 -5.81
N LYS A 46 -31.69 -10.14 -5.08
CA LYS A 46 -30.78 -10.41 -3.95
C LYS A 46 -31.45 -11.14 -2.79
N PHE A 47 -32.71 -10.82 -2.47
CA PHE A 47 -33.45 -11.58 -1.46
C PHE A 47 -33.62 -13.06 -1.83
N LEU A 48 -33.77 -13.38 -3.12
CA LEU A 48 -33.85 -14.77 -3.60
C LEU A 48 -32.51 -15.49 -3.48
N VAL A 49 -31.40 -14.83 -3.82
CA VAL A 49 -30.04 -15.37 -3.65
C VAL A 49 -29.79 -15.72 -2.17
N ILE A 50 -30.11 -14.80 -1.27
CA ILE A 50 -29.98 -15.01 0.18
C ILE A 50 -30.90 -16.13 0.67
N HIS A 51 -32.15 -16.17 0.20
CA HIS A 51 -33.11 -17.20 0.60
C HIS A 51 -32.65 -18.61 0.19
N ASN A 52 -32.09 -18.76 -1.02
CA ASN A 52 -31.53 -20.03 -1.46
C ASN A 52 -30.32 -20.43 -0.61
N TYR A 53 -29.45 -19.48 -0.27
CA TYR A 53 -28.35 -19.74 0.67
C TYR A 53 -28.86 -20.22 2.04
N LEU A 54 -29.89 -19.59 2.61
CA LEU A 54 -30.44 -20.03 3.90
C LEU A 54 -31.04 -21.44 3.85
N LYS A 55 -31.61 -21.84 2.70
CA LYS A 55 -32.06 -23.22 2.50
C LYS A 55 -30.89 -24.21 2.51
N ASP A 56 -29.75 -23.83 1.95
CA ASP A 56 -28.56 -24.66 1.94
C ASP A 56 -27.90 -24.72 3.32
N VAL A 57 -27.89 -23.61 4.08
CA VAL A 57 -27.49 -23.59 5.50
C VAL A 57 -28.42 -24.46 6.35
N ASN A 58 -29.72 -24.47 6.09
CA ASN A 58 -30.62 -25.35 6.84
C ASN A 58 -30.33 -26.84 6.57
N ARG A 59 -29.84 -27.18 5.38
CA ARG A 59 -29.47 -28.55 4.98
C ARG A 59 -28.13 -29.00 5.58
N SER A 60 -27.26 -28.09 6.01
CA SER A 60 -26.01 -28.46 6.68
C SER A 60 -26.27 -28.93 8.12
N GLN A 61 -25.58 -30.02 8.51
CA GLN A 61 -25.75 -30.62 9.83
C GLN A 61 -25.00 -29.86 10.94
N ASP A 62 -23.88 -29.22 10.61
CA ASP A 62 -23.13 -28.36 11.53
C ASP A 62 -23.64 -26.92 11.45
N VAL A 63 -24.28 -26.47 12.53
CA VAL A 63 -24.56 -25.06 12.80
C VAL A 63 -23.73 -24.68 14.01
N ASP A 64 -22.65 -23.95 13.77
CA ASP A 64 -21.87 -23.34 14.85
C ASP A 64 -22.40 -21.94 15.19
N GLN A 65 -21.91 -21.40 16.31
CA GLN A 65 -22.32 -20.09 16.80
C GLN A 65 -21.95 -18.95 15.83
N LYS A 66 -20.90 -19.14 15.02
CA LYS A 66 -20.50 -18.16 14.01
C LYS A 66 -21.52 -18.13 12.87
N LEU A 67 -21.99 -19.29 12.39
CA LEU A 67 -22.96 -19.40 11.29
C LEU A 67 -24.30 -18.77 11.65
N ALA A 68 -24.73 -19.01 12.89
CA ALA A 68 -25.92 -18.36 13.45
C ALA A 68 -25.83 -16.82 13.43
N LYS A 69 -24.67 -16.27 13.79
CA LYS A 69 -24.40 -14.82 13.75
C LYS A 69 -24.39 -14.27 12.32
N GLY A 70 -23.67 -14.90 11.40
CA GLY A 70 -23.64 -14.47 10.00
C GLY A 70 -25.02 -14.46 9.34
N VAL A 71 -25.85 -15.48 9.60
CA VAL A 71 -27.24 -15.51 9.10
C VAL A 71 -28.10 -14.41 9.72
N GLN A 72 -27.97 -14.15 11.02
CA GLN A 72 -28.66 -13.03 11.68
C GLN A 72 -28.29 -11.68 11.05
N SER A 73 -27.00 -11.48 10.80
CA SER A 73 -26.45 -10.28 10.19
C SER A 73 -27.04 -9.99 8.81
N ILE A 74 -27.12 -11.00 7.93
CA ILE A 74 -27.72 -10.85 6.60
C ILE A 74 -29.21 -10.52 6.70
N ILE A 75 -29.95 -11.20 7.59
CA ILE A 75 -31.38 -10.95 7.77
C ILE A 75 -31.64 -9.54 8.28
N GLN A 76 -30.78 -9.03 9.15
CA GLN A 76 -30.85 -7.66 9.64
C GLN A 76 -30.59 -6.64 8.51
N LEU A 77 -29.52 -6.83 7.73
CA LEU A 77 -29.22 -6.00 6.55
C LEU A 77 -30.34 -6.02 5.53
N ALA A 78 -30.89 -7.21 5.23
CA ALA A 78 -32.00 -7.36 4.29
C ALA A 78 -33.24 -6.59 4.75
N SER A 79 -33.52 -6.64 6.06
CA SER A 79 -34.63 -5.91 6.68
C SER A 79 -34.42 -4.40 6.65
N GLU A 80 -33.21 -3.92 6.90
CA GLU A 80 -32.87 -2.50 6.84
C GLU A 80 -32.96 -1.97 5.41
N ALA A 81 -32.39 -2.68 4.44
CA ALA A 81 -32.47 -2.32 3.03
C ALA A 81 -33.93 -2.25 2.53
N ALA A 82 -34.76 -3.25 2.85
CA ALA A 82 -36.18 -3.26 2.49
C ALA A 82 -36.94 -2.06 3.08
N ASN A 83 -36.75 -1.81 4.38
CA ASN A 83 -37.39 -0.68 5.08
C ASN A 83 -36.92 0.68 4.54
N LYS A 84 -35.65 0.77 4.12
CA LYS A 84 -35.07 2.00 3.59
C LYS A 84 -35.66 2.35 2.22
N LEU A 85 -35.77 1.38 1.32
CA LEU A 85 -36.42 1.61 0.01
C LEU A 85 -37.90 1.92 0.15
N ASP A 86 -38.61 1.33 1.10
CA ASP A 86 -40.00 1.69 1.35
C ASP A 86 -40.17 3.15 1.75
N ARG A 87 -39.22 3.69 2.53
CA ARG A 87 -39.19 5.13 2.88
C ARG A 87 -38.86 6.00 1.67
N VAL A 88 -37.92 5.57 0.81
CA VAL A 88 -37.60 6.25 -0.47
C VAL A 88 -38.82 6.32 -1.37
N LEU A 89 -39.51 5.20 -1.60
CA LEU A 89 -40.72 5.14 -2.42
C LEU A 89 -41.83 6.03 -1.86
N GLN A 90 -41.99 6.06 -0.53
CA GLN A 90 -42.94 6.92 0.14
C GLN A 90 -42.61 8.41 -0.04
N GLN A 91 -41.34 8.80 0.05
CA GLN A 91 -40.89 10.18 -0.18
C GLN A 91 -41.06 10.63 -1.64
N GLN A 92 -40.85 9.73 -2.60
CA GLN A 92 -41.05 10.01 -4.04
C GLN A 92 -42.52 9.99 -4.46
N GLY A 93 -43.45 9.67 -3.56
CA GLY A 93 -44.88 9.56 -3.87
C GLY A 93 -45.21 8.43 -4.84
N ILE A 94 -44.30 7.49 -5.05
CA ILE A 94 -44.48 6.35 -5.95
C ILE A 94 -45.41 5.35 -5.26
N LYS A 95 -46.60 5.16 -5.80
CA LYS A 95 -47.53 4.12 -5.36
C LYS A 95 -47.13 2.79 -6.00
N GLY A 96 -46.34 2.00 -5.28
CA GLY A 96 -45.91 0.66 -5.65
C GLY A 96 -46.06 -0.33 -4.50
N GLU A 97 -45.84 -1.61 -4.79
CA GLU A 97 -45.70 -2.66 -3.77
C GLU A 97 -44.49 -2.34 -2.86
N ARG A 98 -44.67 -2.40 -1.54
CA ARG A 98 -43.57 -2.18 -0.59
C ARG A 98 -42.61 -3.36 -0.67
N PHE A 99 -41.30 -3.11 -0.65
CA PHE A 99 -40.26 -4.12 -0.60
C PHE A 99 -40.35 -4.97 0.68
N SER A 100 -40.72 -4.37 1.82
CA SER A 100 -41.00 -5.13 3.05
C SER A 100 -42.22 -6.05 2.95
N SER A 101 -43.06 -5.87 1.93
CA SER A 101 -44.22 -6.72 1.64
C SER A 101 -44.06 -7.59 0.40
N SER A 102 -42.90 -7.51 -0.27
CA SER A 102 -42.68 -8.31 -1.48
C SER A 102 -42.57 -9.77 -1.12
N LYS A 103 -43.06 -10.64 -2.01
CA LYS A 103 -43.06 -12.09 -1.80
C LYS A 103 -41.65 -12.62 -1.49
N GLU A 104 -40.64 -12.14 -2.22
CA GLU A 104 -39.24 -12.55 -2.07
C GLU A 104 -38.70 -12.24 -0.67
N PHE A 105 -39.01 -11.06 -0.13
CA PHE A 105 -38.61 -10.65 1.22
C PHE A 105 -39.42 -11.38 2.29
N THR A 106 -40.74 -11.52 2.13
CA THR A 106 -41.57 -12.24 3.10
C THR A 106 -41.23 -13.72 3.17
N ASP A 107 -40.91 -14.35 2.04
CA ASP A 107 -40.47 -15.74 1.97
C ASP A 107 -39.12 -15.92 2.67
N LEU A 108 -38.16 -14.99 2.46
CA LEU A 108 -36.86 -14.97 3.13
C LEU A 108 -37.00 -14.83 4.66
N ILE A 109 -37.73 -13.82 5.12
CA ILE A 109 -37.93 -13.53 6.56
C ILE A 109 -38.76 -14.63 7.24
N GLY A 110 -39.78 -15.14 6.55
CA GLY A 110 -40.60 -16.26 7.02
C GLY A 110 -39.76 -17.51 7.22
N PHE A 111 -38.94 -17.88 6.21
CA PHE A 111 -38.05 -19.02 6.32
C PHE A 111 -37.06 -18.90 7.49
N TYR A 112 -36.45 -17.72 7.68
CA TYR A 112 -35.57 -17.47 8.83
C TYR A 112 -36.29 -17.61 10.17
N LYS A 113 -37.43 -16.93 10.36
CA LYS A 113 -38.17 -16.93 11.63
C LYS A 113 -38.72 -18.31 12.00
N ASP A 114 -39.25 -19.02 11.02
CA ASP A 114 -39.99 -20.26 11.25
C ASP A 114 -39.07 -21.48 11.32
N THR A 115 -37.92 -21.43 10.62
CA THR A 115 -37.05 -22.61 10.44
C THR A 115 -35.69 -22.47 11.14
N LEU A 116 -35.06 -21.29 11.07
CA LEU A 116 -33.67 -21.11 11.52
C LEU A 116 -33.55 -20.44 12.90
N LYS A 117 -34.43 -19.49 13.23
CA LYS A 117 -34.34 -18.70 14.47
C LYS A 117 -34.34 -19.57 15.74
N LYS A 118 -35.24 -20.55 15.81
CA LYS A 118 -35.31 -21.51 16.94
C LYS A 118 -34.06 -22.38 17.07
N ARG A 119 -33.38 -22.67 15.95
CA ARG A 119 -32.13 -23.44 15.91
C ARG A 119 -30.92 -22.61 16.38
N PHE A 120 -31.00 -21.28 16.28
CA PHE A 120 -29.92 -20.37 16.66
C PHE A 120 -30.04 -19.80 18.09
N GLU A 121 -31.27 -19.68 18.62
CA GLU A 121 -31.55 -19.14 19.96
C GLU A 121 -30.88 -19.93 21.11
N GLU A 122 -30.58 -21.22 20.93
CA GLU A 122 -29.83 -22.02 21.92
C GLU A 122 -28.33 -21.66 22.04
N SER A 123 -27.76 -20.86 21.12
CA SER A 123 -26.30 -20.61 21.04
C SER A 123 -25.83 -19.19 21.40
N LEU A 124 -26.73 -18.21 21.56
CA LEU A 124 -26.38 -16.77 21.52
C LEU A 124 -26.41 -16.01 22.86
N GLU A 125 -26.86 -16.60 23.97
CA GLU A 125 -27.14 -15.89 25.24
C GLU A 125 -25.93 -15.29 26.00
N LYS A 126 -24.68 -15.34 25.50
CA LYS A 126 -23.48 -14.96 26.29
C LYS A 126 -22.74 -13.67 25.89
N GLU A 127 -23.15 -12.93 24.86
CA GLU A 127 -22.29 -11.86 24.32
C GLU A 127 -22.97 -10.50 24.02
N GLU A 128 -24.18 -10.23 24.51
CA GLU A 128 -24.87 -8.93 24.27
C GLU A 128 -24.33 -7.74 25.11
N ALA A 129 -23.29 -7.94 25.94
CA ALA A 129 -22.81 -6.93 26.87
C ALA A 129 -21.99 -5.79 26.22
N TRP A 130 -21.24 -6.05 25.14
CA TRP A 130 -20.32 -5.07 24.53
C TRP A 130 -21.03 -4.04 23.63
N TYR A 131 -22.29 -4.30 23.23
CA TYR A 131 -23.09 -3.42 22.36
C TYR A 131 -23.57 -2.15 23.08
N LYS A 132 -23.57 -2.13 24.42
CA LYS A 132 -24.13 -1.05 25.24
C LYS A 132 -23.15 0.09 25.55
N GLU A 133 -21.85 -0.10 25.38
CA GLU A 133 -20.83 0.92 25.74
C GLU A 133 -20.56 1.97 24.65
N TRP A 134 -20.98 1.75 23.40
CA TRP A 134 -20.58 2.59 22.26
C TRP A 134 -21.74 3.44 21.68
N VAL A 135 -22.84 3.58 22.41
CA VAL A 135 -24.09 4.15 21.88
C VAL A 135 -24.16 5.68 21.90
N ASP A 136 -23.42 6.40 22.72
CA ASP A 136 -23.63 7.86 22.81
C ASP A 136 -22.66 8.67 21.94
N GLU A 137 -23.21 9.36 20.93
CA GLU A 137 -22.91 10.74 20.50
C GLU A 137 -23.52 11.04 19.11
N ASP A 138 -24.11 12.24 19.00
CA ASP A 138 -24.94 12.75 17.88
C ASP A 138 -24.15 13.08 16.60
N PHE A 139 -24.83 13.01 15.45
CA PHE A 139 -24.28 13.09 14.09
C PHE A 139 -24.62 14.41 13.37
N ASP A 140 -23.62 15.04 12.72
CA ASP A 140 -23.78 16.23 11.85
C ASP A 140 -23.37 15.91 10.38
N PRO A 141 -24.23 16.14 9.36
CA PRO A 141 -23.97 15.75 7.99
C PRO A 141 -23.59 16.91 7.05
N VAL A 142 -22.30 17.16 6.79
CA VAL A 142 -21.86 17.97 5.63
C VAL A 142 -20.55 17.45 5.01
N ASP A 143 -20.50 17.50 3.67
CA ASP A 143 -19.50 17.27 2.60
C ASP A 143 -18.41 16.18 2.60
N ILE A 144 -18.05 15.55 1.48
CA ILE A 144 -17.14 14.37 1.43
C ILE A 144 -15.73 14.63 2.00
N GLN A 145 -15.29 15.89 2.03
CA GLN A 145 -14.08 16.35 2.71
C GLN A 145 -14.24 16.52 4.24
N ARG A 146 -15.48 16.36 4.74
CA ARG A 146 -15.99 16.40 6.12
C ARG A 146 -16.79 15.12 6.53
N LYS A 147 -17.27 14.29 5.58
CA LYS A 147 -18.30 13.24 5.72
C LYS A 147 -17.74 11.86 6.10
N GLY A 148 -16.44 11.64 5.97
CA GLY A 148 -15.80 10.37 6.30
C GLY A 148 -16.10 9.21 5.34
N LEU A 149 -15.46 8.07 5.61
CA LEU A 149 -15.74 6.75 5.06
C LEU A 149 -17.17 6.36 5.46
N ARG A 150 -18.03 6.15 4.46
CA ARG A 150 -19.47 5.87 4.65
C ARG A 150 -19.93 4.57 4.04
N ASP A 151 -19.11 3.95 3.21
CA ASP A 151 -19.51 2.85 2.35
C ASP A 151 -18.43 1.76 2.34
N LEU A 152 -18.86 0.50 2.35
CA LEU A 152 -18.01 -0.67 2.20
C LEU A 152 -17.24 -0.62 0.88
N GLU A 153 -17.80 -0.03 -0.18
CA GLU A 153 -17.14 0.09 -1.49
C GLU A 153 -15.80 0.84 -1.40
N ILE A 154 -15.68 1.82 -0.50
CA ILE A 154 -14.43 2.57 -0.30
C ILE A 154 -13.39 1.69 0.42
N VAL A 155 -13.86 0.82 1.31
CA VAL A 155 -13.02 -0.09 2.10
C VAL A 155 -12.51 -1.23 1.23
N THR A 156 -13.37 -1.84 0.41
CA THR A 156 -12.98 -2.88 -0.55
C THR A 156 -12.00 -2.35 -1.61
N LYS A 157 -12.13 -1.08 -2.01
CA LYS A 157 -11.20 -0.41 -2.93
C LYS A 157 -9.86 0.01 -2.29
N ASP A 158 -9.74 -0.01 -0.97
CA ASP A 158 -8.50 0.25 -0.22
C ASP A 158 -7.82 1.62 -0.48
N LYS A 159 -8.59 2.66 -0.88
CA LYS A 159 -7.99 3.93 -1.32
C LYS A 159 -7.66 4.93 -0.21
N HIS A 160 -8.40 4.86 0.91
CA HIS A 160 -8.31 5.84 2.01
C HIS A 160 -8.31 5.16 3.39
N TYR A 161 -7.75 3.95 3.47
CA TYR A 161 -7.78 3.14 4.68
C TYR A 161 -7.02 3.78 5.84
N GLU A 162 -6.06 4.68 5.57
CA GLU A 162 -5.34 5.45 6.59
C GLU A 162 -6.30 6.29 7.45
N LEU A 163 -7.45 6.70 6.90
CA LEU A 163 -8.44 7.48 7.63
C LEU A 163 -9.10 6.67 8.76
N PHE A 164 -8.98 5.35 8.78
CA PHE A 164 -9.38 4.53 9.93
C PHE A 164 -8.47 4.72 11.15
N PHE A 165 -7.22 5.10 10.93
CA PHE A 165 -6.24 5.33 11.99
C PHE A 165 -6.19 6.80 12.44
N LEU A 166 -6.62 7.72 11.57
CA LEU A 166 -6.52 9.15 11.81
C LEU A 166 -7.77 9.74 12.48
N THR A 167 -7.55 10.86 13.17
CA THR A 167 -8.61 11.77 13.64
C THR A 167 -8.57 13.07 12.84
N LYS A 168 -9.71 13.76 12.76
CA LYS A 168 -9.80 15.12 12.22
C LYS A 168 -9.13 16.12 13.17
N GLU A 169 -9.00 17.37 12.72
CA GLU A 169 -8.46 18.47 13.53
C GLU A 169 -9.25 18.69 14.84
N ASP A 170 -10.55 18.42 14.83
CA ASP A 170 -11.43 18.51 16.00
C ASP A 170 -11.40 17.26 16.90
N GLY A 171 -10.58 16.25 16.57
CA GLY A 171 -10.47 14.98 17.29
C GLY A 171 -11.51 13.93 16.89
N THR A 172 -12.49 14.27 16.04
CA THR A 172 -13.52 13.31 15.60
C THR A 172 -12.98 12.32 14.57
N ARG A 173 -13.66 11.19 14.37
CA ARG A 173 -13.25 10.14 13.42
C ARG A 173 -13.73 10.42 12.00
N PHE A 174 -13.02 9.84 11.02
CA PHE A 174 -13.41 9.85 9.62
C PHE A 174 -14.36 8.73 9.23
N TYR A 175 -14.99 8.02 10.14
CA TYR A 175 -15.96 6.97 9.80
C TYR A 175 -17.14 7.04 10.77
N ASN A 176 -18.31 6.57 10.32
CA ASN A 176 -19.53 6.57 11.12
C ASN A 176 -19.80 5.17 11.72
N LYS A 177 -20.72 5.12 12.70
CA LYS A 177 -21.12 3.87 13.36
C LYS A 177 -21.75 2.85 12.38
N SER A 178 -22.40 3.33 11.31
CA SER A 178 -23.03 2.49 10.28
C SER A 178 -21.99 1.63 9.55
N LEU A 179 -20.91 2.26 9.08
CA LEU A 179 -19.82 1.58 8.38
C LEU A 179 -19.18 0.52 9.28
N LEU A 180 -18.90 0.83 10.54
CA LEU A 180 -18.35 -0.14 11.49
C LEU A 180 -19.23 -1.37 11.65
N ARG A 181 -20.54 -1.12 11.78
CA ARG A 181 -21.53 -2.19 11.87
C ARG A 181 -21.48 -3.04 10.60
N HIS A 182 -21.53 -2.43 9.43
CA HIS A 182 -21.49 -3.14 8.15
C HIS A 182 -20.19 -3.95 7.96
N LEU A 183 -19.02 -3.37 8.29
CA LEU A 183 -17.74 -4.08 8.24
C LEU A 183 -17.77 -5.36 9.08
N ARG A 184 -18.33 -5.29 10.29
CA ARG A 184 -18.45 -6.46 11.17
C ARG A 184 -19.45 -7.49 10.65
N LEU A 185 -20.58 -7.05 10.11
CA LEU A 185 -21.59 -7.96 9.55
C LEU A 185 -21.03 -8.75 8.36
N VAL A 186 -20.21 -8.12 7.52
CA VAL A 186 -19.52 -8.80 6.41
C VAL A 186 -18.40 -9.72 6.92
N ALA A 187 -17.61 -9.27 7.91
CA ALA A 187 -16.57 -10.09 8.55
C ALA A 187 -17.09 -11.42 9.12
N ASP A 188 -18.16 -11.33 9.91
CA ASP A 188 -18.80 -12.47 10.57
C ASP A 188 -19.39 -13.42 9.52
N PHE A 189 -19.76 -12.89 8.36
CA PHE A 189 -20.35 -13.65 7.26
C PHE A 189 -19.31 -14.39 6.41
N GLU A 190 -18.21 -13.75 6.06
CA GLU A 190 -17.22 -14.34 5.18
C GLU A 190 -16.35 -15.41 5.86
N THR A 191 -16.10 -15.25 7.16
CA THR A 191 -15.46 -16.28 8.00
C THR A 191 -16.20 -17.64 7.89
N LEU A 192 -17.48 -17.63 7.49
CA LEU A 192 -18.32 -18.82 7.30
C LEU A 192 -18.31 -19.38 5.89
N LEU A 193 -18.06 -18.55 4.88
CA LEU A 193 -17.94 -19.00 3.49
C LEU A 193 -16.57 -19.62 3.23
N LEU A 194 -15.53 -19.11 3.90
CA LEU A 194 -14.15 -19.60 3.80
C LEU A 194 -13.93 -21.01 4.38
N SER A 195 -14.92 -21.60 5.06
CA SER A 195 -14.83 -22.98 5.56
C SER A 195 -15.12 -24.05 4.50
N GLN A 196 -15.43 -23.68 3.25
CA GLN A 196 -15.70 -24.63 2.16
C GLN A 196 -14.56 -24.71 1.12
N ASN A 197 -13.63 -25.63 1.38
CA ASN A 197 -12.87 -26.46 0.42
C ASN A 197 -11.75 -25.90 -0.48
N GLU A 198 -11.26 -24.67 -0.35
CA GLU A 198 -9.97 -24.27 -0.97
C GLU A 198 -9.04 -23.60 0.07
N GLU A 199 -7.73 -23.88 0.00
CA GLU A 199 -6.75 -23.24 0.90
C GLU A 199 -6.68 -21.74 0.58
N ASP A 200 -7.20 -20.92 1.50
CA ASP A 200 -7.29 -19.47 1.36
C ASP A 200 -5.93 -18.86 0.99
N PRO A 201 -5.84 -18.16 -0.17
CA PRO A 201 -4.67 -17.39 -0.57
C PRO A 201 -4.06 -16.52 0.52
N ILE A 202 -4.90 -15.89 1.34
CA ILE A 202 -4.51 -14.95 2.39
C ILE A 202 -3.79 -15.68 3.54
N VAL A 203 -4.33 -16.81 4.00
CA VAL A 203 -3.71 -17.63 5.05
C VAL A 203 -2.31 -18.09 4.63
N ARG A 204 -2.15 -18.44 3.36
CA ARG A 204 -0.84 -18.81 2.81
C ARG A 204 0.13 -17.61 2.76
N MET A 205 -0.37 -16.41 2.50
CA MET A 205 0.43 -15.18 2.52
C MET A 205 1.02 -14.91 3.91
N GLU A 206 0.23 -15.11 4.97
CA GLU A 206 0.70 -14.92 6.35
C GLU A 206 1.87 -15.88 6.69
N ARG A 207 1.77 -17.14 6.28
CA ARG A 207 2.88 -18.11 6.44
C ARG A 207 4.13 -17.71 5.66
N ILE A 208 3.97 -17.13 4.46
CA ILE A 208 5.09 -16.61 3.67
C ILE A 208 5.73 -15.40 4.40
N LYS A 209 4.93 -14.45 4.89
CA LYS A 209 5.38 -13.30 5.69
C LYS A 209 6.17 -13.73 6.92
N ASP A 210 5.64 -14.70 7.67
CA ASP A 210 6.27 -15.19 8.90
C ASP A 210 7.66 -15.80 8.63
N ARG A 211 7.79 -16.57 7.55
CA ARG A 211 9.07 -17.12 7.09
C ARG A 211 10.04 -16.04 6.61
N LEU A 212 9.57 -15.06 5.85
CA LEU A 212 10.39 -13.94 5.41
C LEU A 212 10.89 -13.14 6.60
N THR A 213 10.02 -12.89 7.58
CA THR A 213 10.37 -12.21 8.83
C THR A 213 11.43 -12.97 9.61
N SER A 214 11.33 -14.31 9.68
CA SER A 214 12.37 -15.13 10.31
C SER A 214 13.73 -15.02 9.61
N LYS A 215 13.75 -14.97 8.27
CA LYS A 215 14.98 -14.75 7.50
C LYS A 215 15.55 -13.35 7.72
N ILE A 216 14.70 -12.31 7.73
CA ILE A 216 15.10 -10.94 8.05
C ILE A 216 15.73 -10.87 9.45
N ALA A 217 15.03 -11.39 10.45
CA ALA A 217 15.49 -11.38 11.84
C ALA A 217 16.86 -12.05 11.97
N ARG A 218 17.06 -13.17 11.27
CA ARG A 218 18.35 -13.86 11.20
C ARG A 218 19.44 -13.00 10.56
N SER A 219 19.16 -12.36 9.43
CA SER A 219 20.11 -11.47 8.74
C SER A 219 20.49 -10.26 9.58
N ILE A 220 19.52 -9.61 10.25
CA ILE A 220 19.77 -8.50 11.18
C ILE A 220 20.68 -8.98 12.32
N LYS A 221 20.38 -10.13 12.94
CA LYS A 221 21.20 -10.72 14.01
C LYS A 221 22.64 -11.00 13.54
N GLU A 222 22.80 -11.54 12.33
CA GLU A 222 24.11 -11.84 11.76
C GLU A 222 24.92 -10.58 11.46
N SER A 223 24.30 -9.57 10.84
CA SER A 223 24.97 -8.31 10.48
C SER A 223 25.41 -7.48 11.69
N THR A 224 24.73 -7.62 12.84
CA THR A 224 25.02 -6.86 14.07
C THR A 224 25.80 -7.67 15.12
N ARG A 225 26.10 -8.95 14.85
CA ARG A 225 26.71 -9.89 15.81
C ARG A 225 28.01 -9.39 16.43
N ASP A 226 28.93 -8.90 15.61
CA ASP A 226 30.26 -8.51 16.07
C ASP A 226 30.21 -7.26 16.97
N LEU A 227 29.36 -6.30 16.62
CA LEU A 227 29.11 -5.11 17.42
C LEU A 227 28.43 -5.47 18.73
N PHE A 228 27.40 -6.34 18.68
CA PHE A 228 26.71 -6.83 19.87
C PHE A 228 27.67 -7.53 20.83
N GLN A 229 28.56 -8.40 20.35
CA GLN A 229 29.55 -9.08 21.20
C GLN A 229 30.52 -8.12 21.89
N LYS A 230 30.94 -7.04 21.20
CA LYS A 230 31.80 -6.01 21.78
C LYS A 230 31.07 -5.24 22.89
N TRP A 231 29.83 -4.84 22.61
CA TRP A 231 28.99 -4.12 23.56
C TRP A 231 28.65 -4.97 24.79
N LEU A 232 28.27 -6.24 24.59
CA LEU A 232 27.86 -7.19 25.64
C LEU A 232 28.93 -7.36 26.73
N ARG A 233 30.22 -7.39 26.35
CA ARG A 233 31.35 -7.48 27.30
C ARG A 233 31.40 -6.29 28.26
N LEU A 234 30.94 -5.12 27.82
CA LEU A 234 30.91 -3.88 28.61
C LEU A 234 29.59 -3.72 29.37
N ALA A 235 28.48 -4.19 28.80
CA ALA A 235 27.13 -4.03 29.33
C ALA A 235 26.86 -4.77 30.64
N SER A 236 27.61 -5.85 30.93
CA SER A 236 27.45 -6.67 32.15
C SER A 236 27.48 -5.89 33.48
N ARG A 237 28.10 -4.70 33.51
CA ARG A 237 28.20 -3.84 34.71
C ARG A 237 27.10 -2.80 34.83
N ARG A 238 26.18 -2.74 33.86
CA ARG A 238 25.15 -1.69 33.68
C ARG A 238 23.76 -2.29 33.43
N ASP A 239 23.53 -3.53 33.85
CA ASP A 239 22.28 -4.26 33.63
C ASP A 239 21.05 -3.62 34.28
N GLN A 240 21.24 -2.75 35.29
CA GLN A 240 20.17 -1.99 35.94
C GLN A 240 19.68 -0.80 35.10
N GLU A 241 20.49 -0.30 34.15
CA GLU A 241 20.13 0.84 33.31
C GLU A 241 18.94 0.48 32.40
N ARG A 242 17.93 1.36 32.33
CA ARG A 242 16.70 1.08 31.55
C ARG A 242 17.00 0.87 30.07
N ILE A 243 17.86 1.70 29.47
CA ILE A 243 18.29 1.55 28.06
C ILE A 243 18.93 0.20 27.79
N VAL A 244 19.72 -0.32 28.74
CA VAL A 244 20.37 -1.63 28.61
C VAL A 244 19.32 -2.75 28.65
N ARG A 245 18.33 -2.65 29.53
CA ARG A 245 17.23 -3.62 29.62
C ARG A 245 16.34 -3.62 28.38
N LEU A 246 15.93 -2.45 27.90
CA LEU A 246 15.14 -2.30 26.67
C LEU A 246 15.89 -2.90 25.47
N PHE A 247 17.19 -2.60 25.36
CA PHE A 247 18.03 -3.19 24.32
C PHE A 247 18.09 -4.72 24.42
N TYR A 248 18.26 -5.28 25.61
CA TYR A 248 18.23 -6.73 25.79
C TYR A 248 16.87 -7.34 25.40
N GLN A 249 15.76 -6.72 25.77
CA GLN A 249 14.42 -7.17 25.38
C GLN A 249 14.25 -7.18 23.86
N ALA A 250 14.65 -6.09 23.20
CA ALA A 250 14.64 -5.99 21.74
C ALA A 250 15.49 -7.11 21.10
N TYR A 251 16.73 -7.29 21.55
CA TYR A 251 17.64 -8.28 20.95
C TYR A 251 17.23 -9.74 21.23
N ILE A 252 16.63 -10.02 22.39
CA ILE A 252 16.06 -11.34 22.71
C ILE A 252 14.85 -11.62 21.80
N ALA A 253 13.93 -10.66 21.65
CA ALA A 253 12.78 -10.79 20.76
C ALA A 253 13.23 -11.01 19.30
N LEU A 254 14.24 -10.27 18.84
CA LEU A 254 14.86 -10.48 17.52
C LEU A 254 15.46 -11.89 17.39
N THR A 255 16.08 -12.39 18.45
CA THR A 255 16.64 -13.75 18.47
C THR A 255 15.54 -14.78 18.31
N PHE A 256 14.42 -14.67 19.05
CA PHE A 256 13.29 -15.58 18.88
C PHE A 256 12.62 -15.46 17.51
N ALA A 257 12.48 -14.25 16.96
CA ALA A 257 11.98 -14.07 15.60
C ALA A 257 12.84 -14.81 14.56
N ALA A 258 14.14 -14.96 14.80
CA ALA A 258 15.07 -15.64 13.90
C ALA A 258 15.07 -17.18 14.00
N GLU A 259 14.36 -17.79 14.96
CA GLU A 259 14.42 -19.24 15.17
C GLU A 259 13.27 -19.99 14.45
N PRO A 260 13.56 -20.97 13.58
CA PRO A 260 12.53 -21.67 12.79
C PRO A 260 11.45 -22.39 13.62
N ILE A 261 11.76 -22.76 14.86
CA ILE A 261 10.81 -23.41 15.79
C ILE A 261 9.60 -22.53 16.12
N HIS A 262 9.69 -21.21 15.85
CA HIS A 262 8.61 -20.25 16.07
C HIS A 262 7.82 -19.95 14.80
N LEU A 263 8.04 -20.68 13.69
CA LEU A 263 7.24 -20.49 12.49
C LEU A 263 5.78 -20.95 12.71
N ILE A 264 4.83 -20.26 12.09
CA ILE A 264 3.39 -20.61 12.13
C ILE A 264 3.17 -22.06 11.70
N GLU A 265 3.90 -22.52 10.68
CA GLU A 265 3.80 -23.89 10.15
C GLU A 265 4.24 -24.97 11.14
N GLU A 266 5.03 -24.62 12.16
CA GLU A 266 5.48 -25.54 13.21
C GLU A 266 4.50 -25.60 14.40
N GLY A 267 3.38 -24.88 14.34
CA GLY A 267 2.36 -24.86 15.41
C GLY A 267 2.81 -24.10 16.67
N ALA A 268 3.71 -23.13 16.51
CA ALA A 268 4.21 -22.32 17.62
C ALA A 268 3.11 -21.47 18.27
N LYS A 269 3.14 -21.35 19.60
CA LYS A 269 2.20 -20.49 20.35
C LYS A 269 2.34 -19.00 20.02
N LYS A 270 3.56 -18.56 19.71
CA LYS A 270 3.90 -17.20 19.29
C LYS A 270 4.79 -17.30 18.06
N SER A 271 4.36 -16.64 16.99
CA SER A 271 5.01 -16.72 15.67
C SER A 271 6.29 -15.88 15.59
N CYS A 272 7.15 -16.16 14.61
CA CYS A 272 8.31 -15.32 14.28
C CYS A 272 7.89 -13.88 14.00
N LEU A 273 6.78 -13.69 13.29
CA LEU A 273 6.17 -12.39 13.00
C LEU A 273 5.79 -11.63 14.27
N SER A 274 5.21 -12.33 15.26
CA SER A 274 4.81 -11.75 16.53
C SER A 274 6.02 -11.39 17.40
N TYR A 275 7.05 -12.23 17.47
CA TYR A 275 8.32 -11.88 18.13
C TYR A 275 9.04 -10.72 17.44
N PHE A 276 8.93 -10.60 16.13
CA PHE A 276 9.50 -9.46 15.42
C PHE A 276 8.76 -8.17 15.76
N SER A 277 7.44 -8.22 15.93
CA SER A 277 6.65 -7.08 16.41
C SER A 277 7.08 -6.65 17.82
N ASP A 278 7.33 -7.60 18.73
CA ASP A 278 7.92 -7.29 20.04
C ASP A 278 9.27 -6.58 19.90
N PHE A 279 10.13 -7.06 19.01
CA PHE A 279 11.43 -6.42 18.74
C PHE A 279 11.25 -4.96 18.28
N GLN A 280 10.32 -4.71 17.35
CA GLN A 280 10.00 -3.36 16.89
C GLN A 280 9.49 -2.48 18.05
N ASN A 281 8.60 -2.98 18.89
CA ASN A 281 8.07 -2.27 20.05
C ASN A 281 9.17 -1.91 21.07
N TYR A 282 10.03 -2.87 21.44
CA TYR A 282 11.12 -2.60 22.37
C TYR A 282 12.18 -1.65 21.79
N LEU A 283 12.44 -1.73 20.48
CA LEU A 283 13.35 -0.78 19.80
C LEU A 283 12.75 0.64 19.79
N ARG A 284 11.46 0.77 19.50
CA ARG A 284 10.73 2.04 19.57
C ARG A 284 10.79 2.65 20.96
N GLU A 285 10.49 1.85 21.98
CA GLU A 285 10.59 2.29 23.39
C GLU A 285 12.01 2.72 23.75
N LEU A 286 13.02 2.02 23.26
CA LEU A 286 14.42 2.38 23.47
C LEU A 286 14.75 3.74 22.85
N LEU A 287 14.29 4.00 21.62
CA LEU A 287 14.56 5.25 20.91
C LEU A 287 13.82 6.44 21.53
N PHE A 288 12.69 6.21 22.20
CA PHE A 288 11.99 7.24 22.99
C PHE A 288 12.55 7.41 24.42
N ASP A 289 13.46 6.55 24.87
CA ASP A 289 13.99 6.64 26.22
C ASP A 289 14.88 7.89 26.40
N MET A 290 14.68 8.59 27.51
CA MET A 290 15.46 9.80 27.87
C MET A 290 16.96 9.53 28.00
N GLY A 291 17.36 8.30 28.30
CA GLY A 291 18.76 7.88 28.29
C GLY A 291 19.37 7.89 26.89
N TYR A 292 18.63 7.39 25.89
CA TYR A 292 19.06 7.45 24.49
C TYR A 292 19.09 8.91 23.99
N GLY A 293 18.03 9.69 24.25
CA GLY A 293 17.98 11.11 23.88
C GLY A 293 19.18 11.91 24.40
N ARG A 294 19.57 11.70 25.67
CA ARG A 294 20.76 12.35 26.25
C ARG A 294 22.07 12.00 25.52
N LEU A 295 22.21 10.78 25.03
CA LEU A 295 23.39 10.34 24.27
C LEU A 295 23.42 10.93 22.86
N ILE A 296 22.28 11.26 22.28
CA ILE A 296 22.19 11.97 20.99
C ILE A 296 22.48 13.47 21.19
N ASP A 297 21.85 14.09 22.18
CA ASP A 297 22.03 15.53 22.48
C ASP A 297 23.46 15.85 22.94
N ASN A 298 24.09 14.92 23.66
CA ASN A 298 25.46 15.03 24.15
C ASN A 298 26.25 13.78 23.74
N PRO A 299 26.77 13.75 22.50
CA PRO A 299 27.52 12.61 21.99
C PRO A 299 28.67 12.22 22.92
N PRO A 300 28.85 10.92 23.21
CA PRO A 300 29.91 10.45 24.10
C PRO A 300 31.30 10.77 23.54
N ASP A 301 32.25 11.02 24.43
CA ASP A 301 33.65 11.14 24.03
C ASP A 301 34.20 9.80 23.51
N GLU A 302 35.34 9.82 22.81
CA GLU A 302 35.97 8.60 22.27
C GLU A 302 36.38 7.59 23.35
N THR A 303 36.46 8.01 24.62
CA THR A 303 36.88 7.17 25.74
C THR A 303 35.72 6.35 26.32
N ASP A 304 34.48 6.83 26.20
CA ASP A 304 33.26 6.10 26.57
C ASP A 304 32.90 5.06 25.50
N ARG A 305 33.67 3.99 25.47
CA ARG A 305 33.47 2.86 24.55
C ARG A 305 32.10 2.22 24.70
N PHE A 306 31.50 2.22 25.89
CA PHE A 306 30.20 1.60 26.11
C PHE A 306 29.11 2.36 25.34
N SER A 307 29.03 3.67 25.55
CA SER A 307 28.02 4.51 24.91
C SER A 307 28.21 4.60 23.40
N ASN A 308 29.47 4.67 22.93
CA ASN A 308 29.77 4.65 21.50
C ASN A 308 29.33 3.36 20.81
N TYR A 309 29.66 2.19 21.37
CA TYR A 309 29.20 0.91 20.81
C TYR A 309 27.69 0.74 20.92
N PHE A 310 27.07 1.28 21.98
CA PHE A 310 25.62 1.25 22.14
C PHE A 310 24.92 2.02 21.02
N LEU A 311 25.31 3.29 20.80
CA LEU A 311 24.75 4.12 19.74
C LEU A 311 24.96 3.48 18.36
N GLU A 312 26.19 3.04 18.08
CA GLU A 312 26.50 2.35 16.83
C GLU A 312 25.63 1.11 16.61
N LEU A 313 25.41 0.31 17.65
CA LEU A 313 24.60 -0.89 17.54
C LEU A 313 23.11 -0.59 17.34
N VAL A 314 22.57 0.43 18.03
CA VAL A 314 21.18 0.87 17.84
C VAL A 314 20.96 1.40 16.42
N HIS A 315 21.85 2.25 15.92
CA HIS A 315 21.77 2.79 14.56
C HIS A 315 21.98 1.70 13.51
N ALA A 316 22.88 0.74 13.75
CA ALA A 316 23.07 -0.42 12.89
C ALA A 316 21.83 -1.33 12.85
N LEU A 317 21.14 -1.54 13.98
CA LEU A 317 19.87 -2.27 14.01
C LEU A 317 18.79 -1.53 13.21
N CYS A 318 18.67 -0.21 13.39
CA CYS A 318 17.75 0.61 12.61
C CYS A 318 18.03 0.48 11.11
N PHE A 319 19.28 0.68 10.68
CA PHE A 319 19.69 0.49 9.28
C PHE A 319 19.38 -0.91 8.76
N ALA A 320 19.74 -1.93 9.55
CA ALA A 320 19.56 -3.32 9.17
C ALA A 320 18.09 -3.70 8.98
N ILE A 321 17.12 -3.05 9.63
CA ILE A 321 15.69 -3.31 9.38
C ILE A 321 15.31 -2.97 7.93
N PHE A 322 15.74 -1.81 7.44
CA PHE A 322 15.33 -1.28 6.13
C PHE A 322 16.27 -1.68 4.99
N SER A 323 17.49 -2.15 5.31
CA SER A 323 18.50 -2.49 4.31
C SER A 323 18.39 -3.91 3.75
N GLN A 324 17.39 -4.69 4.17
CA GLN A 324 17.26 -6.09 3.81
C GLN A 324 16.87 -6.27 2.35
N LYS A 325 17.54 -7.22 1.70
CA LYS A 325 17.12 -7.74 0.39
C LYS A 325 16.17 -8.91 0.64
N PHE A 326 14.92 -8.78 0.21
CA PHE A 326 13.97 -9.87 0.34
C PHE A 326 14.31 -11.00 -0.65
N ASP A 327 14.33 -12.22 -0.13
CA ASP A 327 14.31 -13.44 -0.92
C ASP A 327 12.87 -13.70 -1.37
N TYR A 328 12.53 -13.15 -2.54
CA TYR A 328 11.19 -13.19 -3.09
C TYR A 328 10.83 -14.55 -3.72
N ASP A 329 11.74 -15.53 -3.78
CA ASP A 329 11.55 -16.75 -4.57
C ASP A 329 10.25 -17.48 -4.24
N ARG A 330 9.89 -17.56 -2.96
CA ARG A 330 8.65 -18.21 -2.51
C ARG A 330 7.41 -17.37 -2.75
N ALA A 331 7.47 -16.07 -2.50
CA ALA A 331 6.35 -15.17 -2.73
C ALA A 331 6.06 -15.04 -4.24
N LEU A 332 7.11 -15.01 -5.05
CA LEU A 332 7.05 -15.05 -6.50
C LEU A 332 6.58 -16.41 -7.02
N SER A 333 7.08 -17.51 -6.47
CA SER A 333 6.57 -18.86 -6.78
C SER A 333 5.08 -18.98 -6.49
N TYR A 334 4.60 -18.29 -5.45
CA TYR A 334 3.20 -18.20 -5.09
C TYR A 334 2.40 -17.35 -6.09
N ILE A 335 2.88 -16.17 -6.49
CA ILE A 335 2.30 -15.42 -7.63
C ILE A 335 2.18 -16.32 -8.87
N TYR A 336 3.26 -17.02 -9.23
CA TYR A 336 3.27 -17.91 -10.39
C TYR A 336 2.37 -19.13 -10.25
N GLN A 337 2.03 -19.53 -9.02
CA GLN A 337 1.02 -20.55 -8.76
C GLN A 337 -0.38 -19.99 -8.98
N LEU A 338 -0.67 -18.77 -8.51
CA LEU A 338 -1.97 -18.12 -8.67
C LEU A 338 -2.31 -17.85 -10.13
N ILE A 339 -1.35 -17.41 -10.96
CA ILE A 339 -1.62 -17.16 -12.38
C ILE A 339 -1.68 -18.41 -13.27
N GLY A 340 -1.47 -19.61 -12.69
CA GLY A 340 -1.53 -20.87 -13.42
C GLY A 340 -0.31 -21.19 -14.29
N LYS A 341 -0.21 -22.47 -14.72
CA LYS A 341 0.92 -23.00 -15.48
C LYS A 341 1.05 -22.42 -16.89
N GLU A 342 -0.03 -21.91 -17.48
CA GLU A 342 -0.05 -21.40 -18.87
C GLU A 342 0.75 -20.10 -19.00
N LEU A 343 0.54 -19.12 -18.12
CA LEU A 343 1.36 -17.90 -18.06
C LEU A 343 2.78 -18.18 -17.54
N LYS A 344 2.95 -19.15 -16.63
CA LYS A 344 4.28 -19.61 -16.18
C LYS A 344 5.10 -20.22 -17.33
N ASN A 345 4.44 -20.93 -18.25
CA ASN A 345 5.08 -21.54 -19.41
C ASN A 345 5.22 -20.56 -20.58
N GLN A 346 4.31 -19.60 -20.75
CA GLN A 346 4.49 -18.47 -21.68
C GLN A 346 5.64 -17.57 -21.24
N GLY A 347 5.80 -17.27 -19.94
CA GLY A 347 6.96 -16.54 -19.41
C GLY A 347 8.30 -17.27 -19.66
N LYS A 348 8.31 -18.60 -19.56
CA LYS A 348 9.49 -19.44 -19.85
C LYS A 348 9.77 -19.64 -21.35
N ASN A 349 8.75 -19.58 -22.20
CA ASN A 349 8.85 -19.87 -23.64
C ASN A 349 8.67 -18.63 -24.55
N SER A 350 8.35 -17.44 -24.01
CA SER A 350 8.35 -16.20 -24.78
C SER A 350 9.80 -15.76 -24.99
N LEU A 351 10.40 -16.30 -26.05
CA LEU A 351 11.74 -15.99 -26.54
C LEU A 351 11.91 -14.53 -27.01
N ASP A 352 10.95 -13.63 -26.76
CA ASP A 352 11.10 -12.22 -27.08
C ASP A 352 11.80 -11.48 -25.94
N PRO A 353 13.07 -11.05 -26.12
CA PRO A 353 13.79 -10.23 -25.15
C PRO A 353 13.36 -8.75 -25.18
N SER A 354 12.38 -8.36 -26.01
CA SER A 354 11.95 -6.98 -26.15
C SER A 354 11.42 -6.38 -24.84
N HIS A 355 11.61 -5.07 -24.69
CA HIS A 355 11.08 -4.34 -23.55
C HIS A 355 9.54 -4.35 -23.56
N LEU A 356 8.95 -4.17 -24.74
CA LEU A 356 7.49 -4.14 -24.92
C LEU A 356 6.82 -5.45 -24.49
N ALA A 357 7.36 -6.61 -24.89
CA ALA A 357 6.81 -7.90 -24.48
C ALA A 357 6.80 -8.04 -22.94
N THR A 358 7.87 -7.60 -22.27
CA THR A 358 7.96 -7.64 -20.80
C THR A 358 6.90 -6.73 -20.14
N TYR A 359 6.64 -5.56 -20.71
CA TYR A 359 5.64 -4.63 -20.18
C TYR A 359 4.21 -5.10 -20.41
N HIS A 360 3.93 -5.73 -21.56
CA HIS A 360 2.65 -6.37 -21.83
C HIS A 360 2.40 -7.54 -20.85
N GLN A 361 3.42 -8.35 -20.56
CA GLN A 361 3.33 -9.44 -19.60
C GLN A 361 2.90 -8.96 -18.20
N ILE A 362 3.35 -7.78 -17.75
CA ILE A 362 2.91 -7.21 -16.47
C ILE A 362 1.41 -6.95 -16.47
N MET A 363 0.85 -6.44 -17.57
CA MET A 363 -0.59 -6.20 -17.67
C MET A 363 -1.40 -7.50 -17.70
N GLU A 364 -0.90 -8.54 -18.38
CA GLU A 364 -1.51 -9.87 -18.38
C GLU A 364 -1.51 -10.53 -17.00
N ILE A 365 -0.38 -10.43 -16.28
CA ILE A 365 -0.27 -10.89 -14.89
C ILE A 365 -1.28 -10.15 -14.01
N HIS A 366 -1.45 -8.84 -14.22
CA HIS A 366 -2.43 -8.05 -13.47
C HIS A 366 -3.86 -8.56 -13.68
N GLU A 367 -4.26 -8.76 -14.93
CA GLU A 367 -5.61 -9.23 -15.26
C GLU A 367 -5.91 -10.61 -14.64
N VAL A 368 -4.96 -11.54 -14.73
CA VAL A 368 -5.15 -12.90 -14.20
C VAL A 368 -5.13 -12.93 -12.67
N LEU A 369 -4.17 -12.25 -12.02
CA LEU A 369 -4.17 -12.14 -10.57
C LEU A 369 -5.43 -11.45 -10.05
N GLY A 370 -5.93 -10.42 -10.75
CA GLY A 370 -7.16 -9.74 -10.38
C GLY A 370 -8.36 -10.68 -10.41
N LYS A 371 -8.49 -11.52 -11.44
CA LYS A 371 -9.54 -12.54 -11.52
C LYS A 371 -9.45 -13.57 -10.38
N GLU A 372 -8.23 -13.97 -10.01
CA GLU A 372 -8.02 -14.95 -8.94
C GLU A 372 -8.33 -14.38 -7.55
N LEU A 373 -7.80 -13.19 -7.25
CA LEU A 373 -8.01 -12.54 -5.95
C LEU A 373 -9.44 -12.06 -5.75
N ASN A 374 -10.16 -11.72 -6.82
CA ASN A 374 -11.58 -11.36 -6.74
C ASN A 374 -12.47 -12.54 -6.29
N LYS A 375 -11.97 -13.78 -6.31
CA LYS A 375 -12.65 -14.93 -5.68
C LYS A 375 -12.58 -14.89 -4.15
N HIS A 376 -11.64 -14.11 -3.60
CA HIS A 376 -11.39 -13.92 -2.18
C HIS A 376 -11.34 -12.40 -1.85
N PRO A 377 -12.41 -11.63 -2.10
CA PRO A 377 -12.36 -10.17 -2.27
C PRO A 377 -12.10 -9.33 -0.99
N SER A 378 -11.63 -9.93 0.09
CA SER A 378 -11.77 -9.30 1.42
C SER A 378 -10.49 -9.08 2.18
N GLY A 379 -9.33 -9.22 1.54
CA GLY A 379 -8.03 -8.85 2.13
C GLY A 379 -8.05 -7.44 2.76
N PRO A 380 -8.40 -6.38 2.01
CA PRO A 380 -8.49 -5.02 2.56
C PRO A 380 -9.50 -4.88 3.71
N LEU A 381 -10.63 -5.58 3.60
CA LEU A 381 -11.66 -5.60 4.62
C LEU A 381 -11.17 -6.23 5.93
N PHE A 382 -10.54 -7.42 5.86
CA PHE A 382 -9.95 -8.10 7.01
C PHE A 382 -8.85 -7.27 7.65
N LYS A 383 -8.00 -6.63 6.85
CA LYS A 383 -7.01 -5.68 7.35
C LYS A 383 -7.66 -4.55 8.13
N VAL A 384 -8.80 -4.05 7.69
CA VAL A 384 -9.54 -3.02 8.43
C VAL A 384 -10.16 -3.57 9.71
N ILE A 385 -10.73 -4.76 9.69
CA ILE A 385 -11.29 -5.43 10.88
C ILE A 385 -10.21 -5.73 11.92
N GLU A 386 -9.02 -6.18 11.49
CA GLU A 386 -7.85 -6.39 12.36
C GLU A 386 -7.52 -5.11 13.14
N ILE A 387 -7.54 -3.96 12.48
CA ILE A 387 -7.36 -2.65 13.14
C ILE A 387 -8.41 -2.49 14.24
N PHE A 388 -9.68 -2.70 13.91
CA PHE A 388 -10.80 -2.53 14.86
C PHE A 388 -10.75 -3.49 16.05
N GLN A 389 -10.27 -4.71 15.86
CA GLN A 389 -10.08 -5.67 16.95
C GLN A 389 -8.94 -5.27 17.89
N GLN A 390 -8.00 -4.46 17.42
CA GLN A 390 -6.83 -4.00 18.17
C GLN A 390 -6.95 -2.52 18.62
N LEU A 391 -8.10 -1.87 18.41
CA LEU A 391 -8.27 -0.41 18.51
C LEU A 391 -8.19 0.19 19.92
N GLU A 392 -8.17 -0.61 20.98
CA GLU A 392 -7.83 -0.06 22.31
C GLU A 392 -6.39 0.48 22.34
N GLU A 393 -5.52 0.07 21.40
CA GLU A 393 -4.09 0.43 21.36
C GLU A 393 -3.66 1.25 20.11
N HIS A 394 -4.45 1.31 19.02
CA HIS A 394 -3.96 1.79 17.71
C HIS A 394 -4.78 2.94 17.07
N THR A 395 -4.62 4.16 17.58
CA THR A 395 -5.15 5.39 16.95
C THR A 395 -4.08 6.15 16.17
N VAL A 396 -3.17 5.42 15.52
CA VAL A 396 -1.99 5.99 14.86
C VAL A 396 -1.78 5.29 13.53
N PHE A 397 -1.67 6.06 12.46
CA PHE A 397 -1.18 5.56 11.18
C PHE A 397 0.34 5.51 11.25
N ASP A 398 0.89 4.32 11.51
CA ASP A 398 2.33 4.08 11.60
C ASP A 398 2.69 2.86 10.73
N PRO A 399 3.12 3.06 9.48
CA PRO A 399 3.44 1.96 8.57
C PRO A 399 4.48 0.98 9.15
N TYR A 400 5.45 1.47 9.92
CA TYR A 400 6.46 0.61 10.54
C TYR A 400 5.83 -0.34 11.55
N MET A 401 4.97 0.16 12.43
CA MET A 401 4.27 -0.67 13.42
C MET A 401 3.20 -1.56 12.81
N MET A 402 2.69 -1.18 11.64
CA MET A 402 1.84 -2.01 10.80
C MET A 402 2.61 -3.12 10.06
N ARG A 403 3.89 -3.36 10.40
CA ARG A 403 4.78 -4.39 9.85
C ARG A 403 5.18 -4.18 8.39
N ASN A 404 4.97 -2.97 7.86
CA ASN A 404 5.48 -2.61 6.56
C ASN A 404 6.90 -2.05 6.71
N LEU A 405 7.88 -2.93 6.53
CA LEU A 405 9.30 -2.60 6.75
C LEU A 405 9.96 -1.98 5.51
N GLY A 406 9.33 -2.06 4.34
CA GLY A 406 9.99 -1.79 3.07
C GLY A 406 11.18 -2.73 2.80
N SER A 407 11.95 -2.45 1.74
CA SER A 407 13.14 -3.25 1.40
C SER A 407 14.05 -2.64 0.35
N LYS A 408 15.24 -3.24 0.24
CA LYS A 408 16.14 -3.10 -0.91
C LYS A 408 15.69 -3.98 -2.07
N PHE A 409 15.53 -3.38 -3.25
CA PHE A 409 15.12 -4.10 -4.47
C PHE A 409 16.27 -4.35 -5.46
N PHE A 410 17.08 -3.32 -5.75
CA PHE A 410 18.15 -3.45 -6.72
C PHE A 410 19.32 -2.51 -6.44
N ASP A 411 20.44 -2.83 -7.05
CA ASP A 411 21.66 -2.02 -7.00
C ASP A 411 21.97 -1.40 -8.36
N PHE A 412 22.59 -0.23 -8.30
CA PHE A 412 23.10 0.47 -9.47
C PHE A 412 24.56 0.85 -9.27
N LYS A 413 25.23 1.11 -10.39
CA LYS A 413 26.59 1.64 -10.42
C LYS A 413 26.60 2.94 -11.19
N ILE A 414 27.26 3.97 -10.65
CA ILE A 414 27.57 5.23 -11.33
C ILE A 414 29.08 5.48 -11.13
N GLN A 415 29.85 5.40 -12.20
CA GLN A 415 31.32 5.51 -12.18
C GLN A 415 31.96 4.48 -11.20
N LYS A 416 32.50 4.94 -10.07
CA LYS A 416 33.08 4.11 -9.00
C LYS A 416 32.14 3.91 -7.81
N LEU A 417 30.99 4.58 -7.82
CA LEU A 417 29.98 4.50 -6.78
C LEU A 417 29.06 3.31 -7.06
N THR A 418 28.86 2.46 -6.07
CA THR A 418 27.76 1.51 -6.03
C THR A 418 26.69 2.08 -5.11
N GLY A 419 25.45 2.08 -5.56
CA GLY A 419 24.32 2.50 -4.75
C GLY A 419 23.19 1.49 -4.77
N SER A 420 22.30 1.61 -3.79
CA SER A 420 21.15 0.74 -3.57
C SER A 420 19.85 1.51 -3.67
N VAL A 421 18.82 0.86 -4.21
CA VAL A 421 17.46 1.39 -4.31
C VAL A 421 16.53 0.64 -3.37
N TYR A 422 15.79 1.42 -2.59
CA TYR A 422 14.86 0.96 -1.57
C TYR A 422 13.45 1.46 -1.87
N LEU A 423 12.46 0.65 -1.48
CA LEU A 423 11.06 1.02 -1.39
C LEU A 423 10.68 1.00 0.08
N LEU A 424 10.37 2.16 0.64
CA LEU A 424 10.01 2.27 2.06
C LEU A 424 8.65 2.98 2.17
N PRO A 425 7.83 2.63 3.18
CA PRO A 425 6.68 3.47 3.51
C PRO A 425 7.14 4.84 4.02
N CYS A 426 6.19 5.76 4.18
CA CYS A 426 6.49 7.09 4.69
C CYS A 426 7.18 6.98 6.07
N PRO A 427 8.35 7.60 6.28
CA PRO A 427 9.08 7.56 7.55
C PRO A 427 8.47 8.49 8.61
N THR A 428 7.15 8.56 8.63
CA THR A 428 6.35 9.36 9.56
C THR A 428 5.21 8.53 10.09
N PHE A 429 4.84 8.78 11.34
CA PHE A 429 3.57 8.32 11.88
C PHE A 429 2.64 9.50 12.11
N GLN A 430 1.35 9.24 12.06
CA GLN A 430 0.33 10.28 12.04
C GLN A 430 -0.86 9.91 12.91
N THR A 431 -1.28 10.83 13.78
CA THR A 431 -2.40 10.64 14.72
C THR A 431 -3.61 11.48 14.33
N GLN A 432 -3.36 12.72 13.90
CA GLN A 432 -4.36 13.65 13.38
C GLN A 432 -4.05 13.97 11.92
N ILE A 433 -5.07 14.36 11.16
CA ILE A 433 -4.95 14.64 9.72
C ILE A 433 -3.89 15.72 9.39
N ASP A 434 -3.65 16.64 10.32
CA ASP A 434 -2.73 17.77 10.20
C ASP A 434 -1.42 17.60 11.00
N GLN A 435 -1.27 16.49 11.74
CA GLN A 435 -0.12 16.25 12.65
C GLN A 435 0.58 14.93 12.37
N ALA A 436 1.77 15.01 11.77
CA ALA A 436 2.69 13.90 11.57
C ALA A 436 4.01 14.14 12.33
N GLN A 437 4.67 13.05 12.73
CA GLN A 437 5.97 13.06 13.40
C GLN A 437 6.92 12.07 12.72
N SER A 438 8.23 12.31 12.81
CA SER A 438 9.25 11.39 12.31
C SER A 438 9.19 10.06 13.06
N ILE A 439 9.34 8.96 12.33
CA ILE A 439 9.55 7.65 12.96
C ILE A 439 11.02 7.58 13.42
N PRO A 440 11.30 7.35 14.72
CA PRO A 440 12.65 7.47 15.25
C PRO A 440 13.63 6.42 14.70
N GLU A 441 13.14 5.25 14.27
CA GLU A 441 13.99 4.24 13.62
C GLU A 441 14.59 4.78 12.32
N TYR A 442 13.83 5.54 11.54
CA TYR A 442 14.34 6.15 10.30
C TYR A 442 15.37 7.23 10.59
N GLU A 443 15.23 7.99 11.68
CA GLU A 443 16.30 8.88 12.11
C GLU A 443 17.55 8.09 12.51
N GLY A 444 17.40 6.93 13.15
CA GLY A 444 18.49 5.99 13.42
C GLY A 444 19.21 5.53 12.13
N VAL A 445 18.46 5.31 11.05
CA VAL A 445 19.01 5.04 9.70
C VAL A 445 19.82 6.23 9.19
N LEU A 446 19.28 7.44 9.29
CA LEU A 446 19.97 8.65 8.85
C LEU A 446 21.26 8.89 9.65
N ARG A 447 21.25 8.64 10.96
CA ARG A 447 22.44 8.72 11.82
C ARG A 447 23.52 7.72 11.38
N ASN A 448 23.13 6.52 10.97
CA ASN A 448 24.05 5.55 10.37
C ASN A 448 24.69 6.11 9.07
N PHE A 449 23.90 6.76 8.20
CA PHE A 449 24.43 7.41 6.99
C PHE A 449 25.34 8.60 7.29
N VAL A 450 25.00 9.43 8.29
CA VAL A 450 25.86 10.54 8.76
C VAL A 450 27.22 10.00 9.19
N LYS A 451 27.24 8.94 10.01
CA LYS A 451 28.47 8.30 10.47
C LYS A 451 29.34 7.79 9.33
N ASN A 452 28.73 7.19 8.29
CA ASN A 452 29.44 6.63 7.15
C ASN A 452 29.70 7.64 6.02
N ASN A 453 29.20 8.87 6.15
CA ASN A 453 29.19 9.90 5.11
C ASN A 453 28.58 9.41 3.78
N GLU A 454 27.48 8.65 3.89
CA GLU A 454 26.73 8.09 2.77
C GLU A 454 25.58 9.03 2.40
N LYS A 455 25.45 9.39 1.12
CA LYS A 455 24.37 10.26 0.67
C LYS A 455 23.13 9.45 0.33
N VAL A 456 21.97 9.96 0.74
CA VAL A 456 20.67 9.38 0.46
C VAL A 456 19.77 10.39 -0.26
N LEU A 457 19.11 9.94 -1.33
CA LEU A 457 18.06 10.66 -2.03
C LEU A 457 16.71 10.03 -1.69
N TRP A 458 15.86 10.80 -1.00
CA TRP A 458 14.45 10.45 -0.82
C TRP A 458 13.63 11.02 -1.96
N VAL A 459 12.92 10.14 -2.66
CA VAL A 459 11.94 10.48 -3.70
C VAL A 459 10.55 10.32 -3.08
N ASN A 460 10.00 11.42 -2.58
CA ASN A 460 8.66 11.48 -2.03
C ASN A 460 7.64 11.66 -3.15
N LEU A 461 6.70 10.73 -3.25
CA LEU A 461 5.66 10.72 -4.27
C LEU A 461 4.29 11.14 -3.73
N GLN A 462 4.24 11.64 -2.50
CA GLN A 462 3.00 12.15 -1.91
C GLN A 462 2.63 13.53 -2.46
N ASP A 463 1.33 13.82 -2.47
CA ASP A 463 0.75 15.10 -2.81
C ASP A 463 0.70 16.02 -1.60
N ARG A 464 1.67 16.94 -1.57
CA ARG A 464 1.75 17.99 -0.57
C ARG A 464 0.50 18.91 -0.51
N THR A 465 -0.31 18.97 -1.57
CA THR A 465 -1.52 19.81 -1.60
C THR A 465 -2.76 19.09 -1.05
N SER A 466 -2.69 17.78 -0.85
CA SER A 466 -3.76 16.98 -0.24
C SER A 466 -3.72 17.15 1.28
N ILE A 467 -4.91 17.25 1.89
CA ILE A 467 -5.06 17.38 3.35
C ILE A 467 -4.51 16.13 4.05
N GLU A 468 -4.74 14.95 3.46
CA GLU A 468 -4.30 13.66 3.98
C GLU A 468 -2.78 13.49 4.01
N GLU A 469 -2.07 14.14 3.09
CA GLU A 469 -0.64 13.95 2.85
C GLU A 469 0.23 15.15 3.26
N PHE A 470 -0.37 16.34 3.40
CA PHE A 470 0.32 17.60 3.73
C PHE A 470 1.20 17.48 4.99
N ALA A 471 0.64 16.93 6.07
CA ALA A 471 1.35 16.81 7.35
C ALA A 471 2.61 15.95 7.23
N ARG A 472 2.50 14.80 6.56
CA ARG A 472 3.62 13.89 6.29
C ARG A 472 4.68 14.57 5.42
N CYS A 473 4.28 15.18 4.30
CA CYS A 473 5.20 15.92 3.42
C CYS A 473 5.97 17.01 4.17
N ARG A 474 5.28 17.82 4.98
CA ARG A 474 5.90 18.87 5.78
C ARG A 474 6.91 18.31 6.78
N GLU A 475 6.63 17.15 7.37
CA GLU A 475 7.57 16.51 8.30
C GLU A 475 8.82 16.00 7.59
N LEU A 476 8.69 15.38 6.42
CA LEU A 476 9.84 14.99 5.58
C LEU A 476 10.70 16.21 5.21
N GLU A 477 10.06 17.33 4.84
CA GLU A 477 10.74 18.58 4.54
C GLU A 477 11.56 19.07 5.75
N LYS A 478 10.99 19.05 6.97
CA LYS A 478 11.71 19.39 8.20
C LYS A 478 12.92 18.49 8.44
N ILE A 479 12.78 17.18 8.28
CA ILE A 479 13.89 16.21 8.44
C ILE A 479 15.00 16.54 7.45
N SER A 480 14.65 16.86 6.19
CA SER A 480 15.63 17.16 5.14
C SER A 480 16.48 18.42 5.38
N ILE A 481 15.96 19.38 6.15
CA ILE A 481 16.66 20.62 6.50
C ILE A 481 17.21 20.61 7.94
N ASN A 482 17.02 19.52 8.68
CA ASN A 482 17.59 19.38 10.01
C ASN A 482 19.12 19.38 9.90
N ALA A 483 19.79 20.19 10.73
CA ALA A 483 21.25 20.31 10.75
C ALA A 483 21.96 18.97 10.96
N GLU A 484 21.31 18.02 11.65
CA GLU A 484 21.82 16.67 11.86
C GLU A 484 21.94 15.87 10.55
N PHE A 485 21.00 16.04 9.60
CA PHE A 485 20.86 15.17 8.42
C PHE A 485 21.11 15.87 7.09
N GLN A 486 21.10 17.21 7.07
CA GLN A 486 21.28 18.05 5.87
C GLN A 486 22.50 17.64 5.02
N SER A 487 23.59 17.17 5.63
CA SER A 487 24.81 16.81 4.90
C SER A 487 24.69 15.51 4.10
N VAL A 488 23.74 14.64 4.44
CA VAL A 488 23.57 13.32 3.83
C VAL A 488 22.24 13.14 3.12
N LEU A 489 21.17 13.80 3.56
CA LEU A 489 19.82 13.63 3.05
C LEU A 489 19.44 14.73 2.05
N SER A 490 19.02 14.31 0.85
CA SER A 490 18.35 15.15 -0.13
C SER A 490 16.92 14.66 -0.36
N LEU A 491 15.93 15.55 -0.27
CA LEU A 491 14.52 15.23 -0.49
C LEU A 491 14.00 15.85 -1.78
N LEU A 492 13.50 15.01 -2.68
CA LEU A 492 12.78 15.39 -3.89
C LEU A 492 11.30 14.97 -3.75
N THR A 493 10.38 15.93 -3.72
CA THR A 493 8.93 15.65 -3.74
C THR A 493 8.36 15.89 -5.14
N LEU A 494 7.76 14.84 -5.71
CA LEU A 494 7.05 14.85 -6.98
C LEU A 494 5.60 14.40 -6.74
N PRO A 495 4.62 15.32 -6.69
CA PRO A 495 3.27 14.97 -6.32
C PRO A 495 2.59 14.15 -7.42
N VAL A 496 1.99 13.01 -7.04
CA VAL A 496 1.31 12.07 -7.96
C VAL A 496 -0.19 11.95 -7.72
N SER A 497 -0.81 12.85 -6.97
CA SER A 497 -2.28 12.82 -6.76
C SER A 497 -2.96 14.16 -7.06
N THR A 498 -2.21 15.16 -7.51
CA THR A 498 -2.77 16.47 -7.85
C THR A 498 -3.70 16.39 -9.06
N THR A 499 -4.60 17.36 -9.18
CA THR A 499 -5.49 17.50 -10.34
C THR A 499 -4.71 17.66 -11.64
N PHE A 500 -3.57 18.39 -11.60
CA PHE A 500 -2.64 18.48 -12.72
C PHE A 500 -2.04 17.11 -13.04
N TYR A 501 -1.49 16.39 -12.06
CA TYR A 501 -0.92 15.08 -12.31
C TYR A 501 -1.96 14.13 -12.91
N MET A 502 -3.18 14.10 -12.37
CA MET A 502 -4.28 13.23 -12.83
C MET A 502 -4.96 13.70 -14.13
N GLN A 503 -4.57 14.89 -14.62
CA GLN A 503 -5.18 15.58 -15.75
C GLN A 503 -6.71 15.58 -15.65
N SER A 504 -7.20 15.94 -14.47
CA SER A 504 -8.62 16.07 -14.11
C SER A 504 -9.05 17.55 -14.12
N GLU A 505 -10.35 17.78 -13.94
CA GLU A 505 -10.93 19.13 -13.78
C GLU A 505 -10.50 20.09 -14.91
N ASP A 506 -9.90 21.21 -14.57
CA ASP A 506 -9.46 22.27 -15.49
C ASP A 506 -8.45 21.77 -16.54
N TYR A 507 -7.74 20.68 -16.26
CA TYR A 507 -6.74 20.11 -17.16
C TYR A 507 -7.30 19.08 -18.16
N LEU A 508 -8.59 18.71 -18.06
CA LEU A 508 -9.20 17.74 -18.98
C LEU A 508 -9.14 18.20 -20.44
N LYS A 509 -9.37 19.50 -20.67
CA LYS A 509 -9.46 20.11 -22.01
C LYS A 509 -8.13 20.69 -22.53
N LEU A 510 -7.02 20.45 -21.83
CA LEU A 510 -5.70 20.97 -22.17
C LEU A 510 -5.08 20.20 -23.36
N HIS A 511 -5.70 20.26 -24.53
CA HIS A 511 -5.30 19.47 -25.70
C HIS A 511 -4.13 20.07 -26.48
N ASP A 512 -3.98 21.39 -26.49
CA ASP A 512 -2.88 22.04 -27.21
C ASP A 512 -1.53 21.74 -26.54
N LYS A 513 -0.59 21.17 -27.31
CA LYS A 513 0.74 20.77 -26.80
C LYS A 513 1.52 21.97 -26.25
N LYS A 514 1.46 23.14 -26.89
CA LYS A 514 2.24 24.31 -26.44
C LYS A 514 1.69 24.84 -25.12
N GLN A 515 0.38 24.90 -25.00
CA GLN A 515 -0.30 25.28 -23.77
C GLN A 515 0.01 24.28 -22.65
N PHE A 516 -0.08 22.97 -22.91
CA PHE A 516 0.29 21.94 -21.94
C PHE A 516 1.71 22.11 -21.42
N LYS A 517 2.70 22.25 -22.32
CA LYS A 517 4.10 22.45 -21.93
C LYS A 517 4.30 23.69 -21.07
N LYS A 518 3.62 24.79 -21.41
CA LYS A 518 3.68 26.03 -20.63
C LYS A 518 3.13 25.80 -19.22
N VAL A 519 1.93 25.23 -19.12
CA VAL A 519 1.31 24.91 -17.83
C VAL A 519 2.19 23.96 -17.02
N PHE A 520 2.76 22.92 -17.63
CA PHE A 520 3.62 21.98 -16.93
C PHE A 520 4.90 22.66 -16.41
N LEU A 521 5.53 23.51 -17.22
CA LEU A 521 6.66 24.31 -16.75
C LEU A 521 6.28 25.21 -15.59
N ASP A 522 5.14 25.89 -15.67
CA ASP A 522 4.64 26.76 -14.61
C ASP A 522 4.38 25.97 -13.31
N GLN A 523 3.84 24.75 -13.41
CA GLN A 523 3.66 23.84 -12.26
C GLN A 523 4.99 23.48 -11.59
N LEU A 524 6.00 23.06 -12.37
CA LEU A 524 7.34 22.73 -11.84
C LEU A 524 8.02 23.95 -11.20
N MET A 525 7.89 25.13 -11.81
CA MET A 525 8.48 26.37 -11.32
C MET A 525 7.80 26.93 -10.07
N SER A 526 6.52 26.62 -9.86
CA SER A 526 5.75 27.08 -8.70
C SER A 526 6.16 26.34 -7.41
N GLY A 527 6.87 25.22 -7.52
CA GLY A 527 7.44 24.51 -6.38
C GLY A 527 6.35 24.08 -5.39
N ILE A 528 6.46 24.59 -4.16
CA ILE A 528 5.62 24.21 -3.02
C ILE A 528 4.13 24.45 -3.29
N ASP A 529 3.78 25.52 -4.00
CA ASP A 529 2.39 25.90 -4.29
C ASP A 529 1.66 24.86 -5.17
N CYS A 530 2.42 24.08 -5.96
CA CYS A 530 1.91 22.98 -6.78
C CYS A 530 2.27 21.60 -6.22
N GLY A 531 2.73 21.56 -4.96
CA GLY A 531 3.06 20.34 -4.24
C GLY A 531 4.46 19.77 -4.49
N TYR A 532 5.31 20.48 -5.24
CA TYR A 532 6.70 20.07 -5.46
C TYR A 532 7.62 20.57 -4.35
N TYR A 533 8.66 19.80 -4.04
CA TYR A 533 9.74 20.23 -3.16
C TYR A 533 11.06 19.76 -3.74
N TYR A 534 12.02 20.67 -3.86
CA TYR A 534 13.32 20.40 -4.47
C TYR A 534 14.44 20.65 -3.45
N PRO A 535 15.41 19.73 -3.31
CA PRO A 535 16.57 19.96 -2.47
C PRO A 535 17.47 21.04 -3.09
N LYS A 536 18.03 21.91 -2.25
CA LYS A 536 18.77 23.11 -2.69
C LYS A 536 19.99 22.75 -3.54
N GLU A 537 20.58 21.60 -3.27
CA GLU A 537 21.76 21.05 -3.93
C GLU A 537 21.55 20.73 -5.41
N LEU A 538 20.30 20.48 -5.84
CA LEU A 538 20.04 20.16 -7.24
C LEU A 538 20.14 21.38 -8.16
N HIS A 539 20.01 22.60 -7.62
CA HIS A 539 20.00 23.84 -8.39
C HIS A 539 19.11 23.75 -9.66
N LEU A 540 17.98 23.02 -9.57
CA LEU A 540 17.05 22.89 -10.69
C LEU A 540 16.50 24.28 -11.01
N ASN A 541 16.73 24.72 -12.23
CA ASN A 541 16.28 26.00 -12.73
C ASN A 541 15.39 25.79 -13.96
N ARG A 542 14.79 26.89 -14.41
CA ARG A 542 13.92 26.91 -15.59
C ARG A 542 14.56 26.24 -16.81
N GLU A 543 15.84 26.47 -17.06
CA GLU A 543 16.56 25.91 -18.21
C GLU A 543 16.63 24.38 -18.14
N VAL A 544 16.86 23.81 -16.95
CA VAL A 544 16.87 22.35 -16.76
C VAL A 544 15.48 21.77 -17.03
N TYR A 545 14.41 22.38 -16.50
CA TYR A 545 13.05 21.91 -16.74
C TYR A 545 12.64 22.02 -18.20
N GLU A 546 12.93 23.15 -18.86
CA GLU A 546 12.65 23.35 -20.28
C GLU A 546 13.38 22.33 -21.15
N LYS A 547 14.65 22.02 -20.85
CA LYS A 547 15.41 20.97 -21.53
C LYS A 547 14.78 19.60 -21.34
N ILE A 548 14.42 19.22 -20.11
CA ILE A 548 13.77 17.92 -19.84
C ILE A 548 12.45 17.80 -20.60
N ILE A 549 11.56 18.79 -20.46
CA ILE A 549 10.25 18.81 -21.14
C ILE A 549 10.44 18.74 -22.66
N HIS A 550 11.41 19.48 -23.20
CA HIS A 550 11.69 19.50 -24.64
C HIS A 550 12.24 18.17 -25.15
N GLU A 551 13.15 17.52 -24.44
CA GLU A 551 13.69 16.24 -24.91
C GLU A 551 12.66 15.11 -24.78
N VAL A 552 11.80 15.11 -23.75
CA VAL A 552 10.64 14.19 -23.70
C VAL A 552 9.70 14.41 -24.90
N GLU A 553 9.46 15.65 -25.31
CA GLU A 553 8.72 15.95 -26.54
C GLU A 553 9.39 15.31 -27.76
N LEU A 554 10.69 15.52 -27.94
CA LEU A 554 11.42 15.03 -29.11
C LEU A 554 11.53 13.50 -29.15
N ILE A 555 11.58 12.86 -27.98
CA ILE A 555 11.66 11.40 -27.85
C ILE A 555 10.31 10.77 -28.19
N ALA A 556 9.21 11.22 -27.57
CA ALA A 556 7.94 10.49 -27.56
C ALA A 556 6.75 11.20 -28.23
N PHE A 557 6.82 12.52 -28.45
CA PHE A 557 5.64 13.33 -28.83
C PHE A 557 5.90 14.34 -29.98
N LYS A 558 7.01 14.20 -30.71
CA LYS A 558 7.49 15.17 -31.71
C LYS A 558 6.43 15.53 -32.75
N GLU A 559 5.77 14.50 -33.30
CA GLU A 559 4.81 14.64 -34.40
C GLU A 559 3.42 15.10 -33.95
N LYS A 560 3.14 15.08 -32.65
CA LYS A 560 1.80 15.38 -32.11
C LYS A 560 1.64 16.88 -31.89
N LYS A 561 0.69 17.53 -32.58
CA LYS A 561 0.30 18.92 -32.29
C LYS A 561 -0.68 19.01 -31.13
N GLU A 562 -1.59 18.04 -31.05
CA GLU A 562 -2.56 17.89 -29.97
C GLU A 562 -2.21 16.68 -29.11
N LEU A 563 -2.49 16.79 -27.81
CA LEU A 563 -2.26 15.74 -26.83
C LEU A 563 -3.60 15.23 -26.30
N THR A 564 -3.82 13.93 -26.44
CA THR A 564 -4.88 13.23 -25.71
C THR A 564 -4.56 13.24 -24.21
N ARG A 565 -5.56 13.00 -23.36
CA ARG A 565 -5.35 12.87 -21.91
C ARG A 565 -4.25 11.84 -21.60
N LYS A 566 -4.31 10.66 -22.25
CA LYS A 566 -3.29 9.62 -22.13
C LYS A 566 -1.87 10.14 -22.45
N ASN A 567 -1.69 10.84 -23.58
CA ASN A 567 -0.39 11.41 -23.94
C ASN A 567 0.15 12.35 -22.85
N ARG A 568 -0.72 13.16 -22.23
CA ARG A 568 -0.32 14.09 -21.17
C ARG A 568 0.09 13.36 -19.89
N LEU A 569 -0.66 12.32 -19.50
CA LEU A 569 -0.31 11.46 -18.36
C LEU A 569 1.06 10.79 -18.58
N ASP A 570 1.28 10.20 -19.77
CA ASP A 570 2.55 9.57 -20.14
C ASP A 570 3.71 10.59 -20.12
N TRP A 571 3.48 11.81 -20.60
CA TRP A 571 4.47 12.88 -20.59
C TRP A 571 4.89 13.26 -19.17
N ILE A 572 3.92 13.41 -18.25
CA ILE A 572 4.19 13.74 -16.84
C ILE A 572 5.07 12.67 -16.20
N GLU A 573 4.73 11.39 -16.40
CA GLU A 573 5.55 10.27 -15.89
C GLU A 573 6.99 10.31 -16.42
N MET A 574 7.17 10.50 -17.73
CA MET A 574 8.51 10.56 -18.32
C MET A 574 9.33 11.71 -17.75
N VAL A 575 8.72 12.89 -17.56
CA VAL A 575 9.39 14.04 -16.95
C VAL A 575 9.76 13.76 -15.50
N TYR A 576 8.90 13.11 -14.72
CA TYR A 576 9.21 12.73 -13.33
C TYR A 576 10.37 11.74 -13.27
N LEU A 577 10.38 10.71 -14.12
CA LEU A 577 11.50 9.77 -14.21
C LEU A 577 12.81 10.47 -14.60
N PHE A 578 12.75 11.44 -15.52
CA PHE A 578 13.93 12.21 -15.93
C PHE A 578 14.42 13.14 -14.82
N LEU A 579 13.52 13.71 -14.00
CA LEU A 579 13.88 14.49 -12.82
C LEU A 579 14.55 13.64 -11.74
N ILE A 580 14.05 12.43 -11.49
CA ILE A 580 14.68 11.47 -10.58
C ILE A 580 16.07 11.10 -11.09
N LEU A 581 16.19 10.74 -12.37
CA LEU A 581 17.47 10.41 -13.01
C LEU A 581 18.46 11.60 -12.96
N LYS A 582 17.96 12.83 -13.13
CA LYS A 582 18.78 14.05 -13.06
C LYS A 582 19.27 14.28 -11.64
N SER A 583 18.43 13.96 -10.66
CA SER A 583 18.79 14.04 -9.24
C SER A 583 19.89 13.05 -8.88
N MET A 584 19.83 11.83 -9.44
CA MET A 584 20.92 10.85 -9.30
C MET A 584 22.25 11.36 -9.86
N GLU A 585 22.24 12.01 -11.02
CA GLU A 585 23.44 12.58 -11.63
C GLU A 585 24.08 13.66 -10.76
N LEU A 586 23.27 14.57 -10.22
CA LEU A 586 23.74 15.74 -9.50
C LEU A 586 24.14 15.42 -8.05
N ILE A 587 23.35 14.61 -7.35
CA ILE A 587 23.60 14.27 -5.94
C ILE A 587 24.65 13.16 -5.81
N LYS A 588 24.66 12.22 -6.76
CA LYS A 588 25.42 10.95 -6.70
C LYS A 588 25.15 10.16 -5.42
N PRO A 589 23.87 9.83 -5.13
CA PRO A 589 23.52 9.16 -3.87
C PRO A 589 24.00 7.70 -3.85
N GLN A 590 24.42 7.22 -2.68
CA GLN A 590 24.64 5.80 -2.39
C GLN A 590 23.31 5.08 -2.11
N HIS A 591 22.29 5.80 -1.66
CA HIS A 591 20.98 5.22 -1.37
C HIS A 591 19.88 6.04 -2.03
N ILE A 592 18.95 5.38 -2.72
CA ILE A 592 17.74 6.01 -3.28
C ILE A 592 16.54 5.36 -2.63
N VAL A 593 15.66 6.14 -2.03
CA VAL A 593 14.47 5.64 -1.36
C VAL A 593 13.23 6.19 -2.04
N PHE A 594 12.39 5.32 -2.57
CA PHE A 594 11.06 5.67 -3.04
C PHE A 594 10.09 5.64 -1.88
N ILE A 595 9.42 6.76 -1.64
CA ILE A 595 8.50 6.98 -0.52
C ILE A 595 7.13 7.34 -1.06
N SER A 596 6.11 6.65 -0.58
CA SER A 596 4.70 7.06 -0.65
C SER A 596 4.06 6.82 0.72
N LYS A 597 2.76 7.10 0.88
CA LYS A 597 2.00 6.85 2.12
C LYS A 597 2.44 5.57 2.85
N ASP A 598 2.41 4.45 2.14
CA ASP A 598 2.72 3.10 2.63
C ASP A 598 3.70 2.36 1.70
N GLY A 599 4.24 2.98 0.66
CA GLY A 599 5.10 2.30 -0.31
C GLY A 599 4.44 1.15 -1.10
N VAL A 600 3.10 1.02 -1.09
CA VAL A 600 2.41 -0.15 -1.66
C VAL A 600 2.20 -0.04 -3.17
N ASP A 601 1.47 0.98 -3.63
CA ASP A 601 1.15 1.12 -5.06
C ASP A 601 2.11 2.10 -5.75
N VAL A 602 2.06 3.37 -5.34
CA VAL A 602 2.74 4.49 -6.00
C VAL A 602 4.26 4.32 -5.97
N GLY A 603 4.84 4.15 -4.78
CA GLY A 603 6.29 3.96 -4.63
C GLY A 603 6.80 2.77 -5.43
N ALA A 604 6.06 1.66 -5.37
CA ALA A 604 6.40 0.41 -6.03
C ALA A 604 6.45 0.55 -7.56
N VAL A 605 5.37 1.07 -8.18
CA VAL A 605 5.32 1.21 -9.65
C VAL A 605 6.33 2.23 -10.16
N THR A 606 6.51 3.37 -9.48
CA THR A 606 7.49 4.38 -9.92
C THR A 606 8.93 3.87 -9.79
N MET A 607 9.26 3.15 -8.70
CA MET A 607 10.56 2.49 -8.55
C MET A 607 10.79 1.46 -9.69
N ALA A 608 9.77 0.66 -10.02
CA ALA A 608 9.87 -0.31 -11.09
C ALA A 608 10.08 0.37 -12.46
N ALA A 609 9.37 1.46 -12.75
CA ALA A 609 9.63 2.27 -13.93
C ALA A 609 11.04 2.85 -13.95
N MET A 610 11.59 3.24 -12.81
CA MET A 610 12.98 3.69 -12.72
C MET A 610 13.95 2.56 -13.08
N TYR A 611 13.73 1.35 -12.55
CA TYR A 611 14.50 0.16 -12.92
C TYR A 611 14.44 -0.11 -14.43
N ALA A 612 13.23 -0.07 -15.02
CA ALA A 612 13.02 -0.23 -16.44
C ALA A 612 13.72 0.86 -17.27
N LEU A 613 13.65 2.13 -16.85
CA LEU A 613 14.32 3.24 -17.51
C LEU A 613 15.84 3.04 -17.54
N ILE A 614 16.46 2.75 -16.39
CA ILE A 614 17.91 2.50 -16.33
C ILE A 614 18.29 1.34 -17.24
N LYS A 615 17.47 0.29 -17.29
CA LYS A 615 17.70 -0.85 -18.18
C LYS A 615 17.67 -0.45 -19.66
N MET A 616 16.74 0.42 -20.05
CA MET A 616 16.61 0.94 -21.41
C MET A 616 17.74 1.89 -21.82
N LEU A 617 18.46 2.49 -20.87
CA LEU A 617 19.61 3.36 -21.17
C LEU A 617 20.81 2.60 -21.75
N ASP A 618 20.87 1.29 -21.55
CA ASP A 618 21.89 0.42 -22.17
C ASP A 618 21.30 -0.23 -23.44
N PRO A 619 21.71 0.19 -24.65
CA PRO A 619 21.19 -0.34 -25.92
C PRO A 619 21.40 -1.85 -26.11
N GLN A 620 22.33 -2.45 -25.36
CA GLN A 620 22.64 -3.87 -25.44
C GLN A 620 21.92 -4.70 -24.37
N SER A 621 21.23 -4.04 -23.44
CA SER A 621 20.55 -4.70 -22.33
C SER A 621 19.35 -5.49 -22.83
N LYS A 622 19.36 -6.78 -22.51
CA LYS A 622 18.21 -7.68 -22.71
C LYS A 622 17.68 -8.12 -21.37
N TRP A 623 16.38 -8.38 -21.29
CA TRP A 623 15.78 -8.95 -20.08
C TRP A 623 16.24 -10.39 -19.87
N LYS A 624 16.84 -10.65 -18.71
CA LYS A 624 17.10 -12.02 -18.21
C LYS A 624 15.93 -12.49 -17.35
N GLU A 625 15.81 -13.81 -17.16
CA GLU A 625 14.71 -14.39 -16.37
C GLU A 625 14.62 -13.79 -14.96
N GLY A 626 15.69 -13.84 -14.17
CA GLY A 626 15.71 -13.26 -12.83
C GLY A 626 15.45 -11.74 -12.78
N GLU A 627 15.70 -11.03 -13.88
CA GLU A 627 15.39 -9.60 -13.97
C GLU A 627 13.89 -9.36 -14.24
N LYS A 628 13.25 -10.23 -15.04
CA LYS A 628 11.78 -10.20 -15.25
C LYS A 628 11.06 -10.58 -13.98
N GLU A 629 11.53 -11.61 -13.29
CA GLU A 629 11.04 -12.06 -11.98
C GLU A 629 11.10 -10.92 -10.96
N LEU A 630 12.25 -10.26 -10.83
CA LEU A 630 12.39 -9.07 -9.98
C LEU A 630 11.41 -7.96 -10.38
N PHE A 631 11.23 -7.71 -11.68
CA PHE A 631 10.30 -6.69 -12.17
C PHE A 631 8.84 -7.01 -11.82
N VAL A 632 8.43 -8.28 -11.89
CA VAL A 632 7.13 -8.76 -11.39
C VAL A 632 7.02 -8.52 -9.89
N SER A 633 8.04 -8.92 -9.12
CA SER A 633 8.08 -8.71 -7.67
C SER A 633 7.92 -7.24 -7.28
N MET A 634 8.57 -6.31 -8.00
CA MET A 634 8.45 -4.88 -7.74
C MET A 634 7.01 -4.35 -7.88
N HIS A 635 6.22 -4.88 -8.81
CA HIS A 635 4.85 -4.38 -9.03
C HIS A 635 3.81 -5.00 -8.11
N PHE A 636 3.92 -6.31 -7.85
CA PHE A 636 2.81 -7.06 -7.26
C PHE A 636 3.01 -7.40 -5.79
N LEU A 637 4.25 -7.64 -5.34
CA LEU A 637 4.48 -8.10 -3.98
C LEU A 637 4.13 -7.07 -2.91
N PRO A 638 4.42 -5.76 -3.06
CA PRO A 638 4.04 -4.80 -2.03
C PRO A 638 2.53 -4.79 -1.72
N ALA A 639 1.67 -4.80 -2.73
CA ALA A 639 0.22 -4.84 -2.54
C ALA A 639 -0.29 -6.18 -2.01
N LEU A 640 0.25 -7.29 -2.53
CA LEU A 640 -0.14 -8.63 -2.10
C LEU A 640 0.27 -8.90 -0.65
N MET A 641 1.48 -8.49 -0.28
CA MET A 641 1.99 -8.67 1.07
C MET A 641 1.27 -7.71 2.01
N GLU A 642 1.34 -6.40 1.81
CA GLU A 642 0.88 -5.47 2.85
C GLU A 642 -0.65 -5.33 2.93
N ARG A 643 -1.35 -5.46 1.79
CA ARG A 643 -2.79 -5.18 1.69
C ARG A 643 -3.64 -6.35 1.18
N GLU A 644 -3.02 -7.51 0.91
CA GLU A 644 -3.72 -8.73 0.46
C GLU A 644 -4.60 -8.50 -0.77
N ARG A 645 -4.17 -7.60 -1.65
CA ARG A 645 -4.83 -7.26 -2.91
C ARG A 645 -3.83 -7.06 -4.03
N ILE A 646 -4.34 -6.91 -5.24
CA ILE A 646 -3.51 -6.52 -6.37
C ILE A 646 -3.19 -5.02 -6.35
N VAL A 647 -2.07 -4.66 -7.00
CA VAL A 647 -1.68 -3.26 -7.24
C VAL A 647 -2.78 -2.49 -7.97
N ASP A 648 -2.97 -1.22 -7.62
CA ASP A 648 -3.98 -0.36 -8.24
C ASP A 648 -3.75 -0.27 -9.76
N LEU A 649 -4.78 -0.64 -10.52
CA LEU A 649 -4.73 -0.72 -11.98
C LEU A 649 -4.47 0.64 -12.63
N HIS A 650 -4.94 1.74 -12.05
CA HIS A 650 -4.72 3.06 -12.61
C HIS A 650 -3.25 3.47 -12.48
N ARG A 651 -2.65 3.25 -11.30
CA ARG A 651 -1.23 3.47 -11.03
C ARG A 651 -0.34 2.62 -11.93
N LEU A 652 -0.67 1.33 -12.06
CA LEU A 652 0.05 0.41 -12.92
C LEU A 652 -0.02 0.83 -14.39
N ASN A 653 -1.22 1.01 -14.93
CA ASN A 653 -1.43 1.37 -16.34
C ASN A 653 -0.66 2.62 -16.74
N ARG A 654 -0.70 3.64 -15.90
CA ARG A 654 -0.06 4.92 -16.17
C ARG A 654 1.45 4.76 -16.33
N THR A 655 2.05 4.04 -15.37
CA THR A 655 3.48 3.77 -15.33
C THR A 655 3.93 2.89 -16.51
N ILE A 656 3.22 1.79 -16.75
CA ILE A 656 3.49 0.85 -17.84
C ILE A 656 3.30 1.51 -19.22
N SER A 657 2.28 2.36 -19.37
CA SER A 657 2.04 3.13 -20.59
C SER A 657 3.21 4.06 -20.90
N ALA A 658 3.67 4.83 -19.92
CA ALA A 658 4.79 5.75 -20.10
C ALA A 658 6.09 5.02 -20.52
N ILE A 659 6.46 3.95 -19.82
CA ILE A 659 7.67 3.19 -20.18
C ILE A 659 7.53 2.45 -21.51
N SER A 660 6.33 2.02 -21.88
CA SER A 660 6.07 1.42 -23.20
C SER A 660 6.23 2.43 -24.32
N VAL A 661 5.75 3.67 -24.15
CA VAL A 661 5.96 4.74 -25.13
C VAL A 661 7.45 5.07 -25.29
N LEU A 662 8.21 5.09 -24.19
CA LEU A 662 9.67 5.24 -24.24
C LEU A 662 10.32 4.08 -25.00
N ALA A 663 10.00 2.83 -24.65
CA ALA A 663 10.55 1.65 -25.32
C ALA A 663 10.27 1.64 -26.83
N SER A 664 9.02 1.89 -27.25
CA SER A 664 8.67 1.98 -28.66
C SER A 664 9.47 3.08 -29.37
N SER A 665 9.69 4.23 -28.71
CA SER A 665 10.45 5.34 -29.29
C SER A 665 11.93 4.99 -29.49
N ILE A 666 12.51 4.19 -28.59
CA ILE A 666 13.89 3.70 -28.68
C ILE A 666 14.02 2.65 -29.78
N GLU A 667 13.09 1.70 -29.86
CA GLU A 667 13.07 0.64 -30.87
C GLU A 667 12.99 1.23 -32.29
N LEU A 668 12.12 2.23 -32.50
CA LEU A 668 11.99 2.94 -33.78
C LEU A 668 13.27 3.67 -34.20
N LYS A 669 14.12 4.06 -33.25
CA LYS A 669 15.39 4.79 -33.48
C LYS A 669 16.62 3.88 -33.42
N GLY A 670 16.44 2.57 -33.59
CA GLY A 670 17.55 1.62 -33.65
C GLY A 670 18.23 1.35 -32.31
N GLY A 671 17.48 1.43 -31.20
CA GLY A 671 17.94 1.02 -29.87
C GLY A 671 18.64 2.12 -29.06
N LYS A 672 18.64 3.38 -29.52
CA LYS A 672 19.30 4.49 -28.82
C LYS A 672 18.32 5.57 -28.41
N PHE A 673 18.52 6.11 -27.21
CA PHE A 673 17.89 7.34 -26.77
C PHE A 673 18.56 8.54 -27.46
N GLU A 674 18.05 8.97 -28.61
CA GLU A 674 18.51 10.21 -29.24
C GLU A 674 18.06 11.44 -28.43
N GLY A 675 18.98 12.39 -28.19
CA GLY A 675 18.69 13.67 -27.52
C GLY A 675 18.87 13.66 -25.99
N ILE A 676 18.91 12.48 -25.36
CA ILE A 676 19.07 12.34 -23.91
C ILE A 676 20.39 12.94 -23.38
N GLU A 677 21.44 12.96 -24.20
CA GLU A 677 22.75 13.57 -23.91
C GLU A 677 22.70 15.10 -23.74
N LYS A 678 21.59 15.75 -24.13
CA LYS A 678 21.38 17.18 -23.87
C LYS A 678 20.84 17.45 -22.47
N VAL A 679 20.25 16.45 -21.83
CA VAL A 679 19.73 16.53 -20.45
C VAL A 679 20.77 16.04 -19.46
N PHE A 680 21.46 14.94 -19.80
CA PHE A 680 22.39 14.26 -18.92
C PHE A 680 23.80 14.23 -19.54
N SER A 681 24.82 14.28 -18.69
CA SER A 681 26.20 14.17 -19.17
C SER A 681 26.44 12.80 -19.84
N PRO A 682 27.19 12.75 -20.96
CA PRO A 682 27.52 11.49 -21.63
C PRO A 682 28.23 10.49 -20.70
N THR A 683 29.07 11.00 -19.78
CA THR A 683 29.75 10.19 -18.77
C THR A 683 28.76 9.50 -17.84
N PHE A 684 27.77 10.23 -17.32
CA PHE A 684 26.74 9.67 -16.46
C PHE A 684 25.96 8.56 -17.17
N LEU A 685 25.48 8.82 -18.39
CA LEU A 685 24.69 7.85 -19.16
C LEU A 685 25.48 6.57 -19.49
N LYS A 686 26.77 6.71 -19.81
CA LYS A 686 27.63 5.56 -20.12
C LYS A 686 27.93 4.69 -18.89
N GLU A 687 28.01 5.31 -17.73
CA GLU A 687 28.46 4.67 -16.50
C GLU A 687 27.32 4.18 -15.61
N LEU A 688 26.12 4.75 -15.74
CA LEU A 688 24.94 4.31 -15.01
C LEU A 688 24.49 2.93 -15.50
N LYS A 689 24.57 1.94 -14.63
CA LYS A 689 24.16 0.56 -14.94
C LYS A 689 23.48 -0.11 -13.75
N LEU A 690 22.56 -1.00 -14.04
CA LEU A 690 22.06 -1.96 -13.04
C LEU A 690 23.15 -2.97 -12.72
N ILE A 691 23.37 -3.24 -11.44
CA ILE A 691 24.21 -4.35 -11.02
C ILE A 691 23.32 -5.59 -11.04
N SER A 692 23.58 -6.49 -11.99
CA SER A 692 22.93 -7.80 -11.96
C SER A 692 23.60 -8.58 -10.83
N ASP A 693 22.95 -8.61 -9.66
CA ASP A 693 23.31 -9.59 -8.65
C ASP A 693 23.01 -10.98 -9.23
N ARG A 694 24.03 -11.60 -9.80
CA ARG A 694 24.09 -13.05 -9.77
C ARG A 694 24.29 -13.40 -8.30
N HIS A 695 23.35 -14.14 -7.73
CA HIS A 695 23.78 -15.17 -6.81
C HIS A 695 23.57 -16.56 -7.43
N PRO A 696 24.50 -17.48 -7.16
CA PRO A 696 24.62 -18.79 -7.79
C PRO A 696 23.45 -19.73 -7.54
#